data_AF-A0A6A4HWS1-F1
#
_entry.id   AF-A0A6A4HWS1-F1
#
_cell.length_a   1.000
_cell.length_b   1.000
_cell.length_c   1.000
_cell.angle_alpha   90.00
_cell.angle_beta   90.00
_cell.angle_gamma   90.00
#
_symmetry.space_group_name_H-M   'P 1'
#
loop_
_entity.id
_entity.type
_entity.pdbx_description
1 polymer ?
#
loop_
_entity_poly.entity_id
_entity_poly.type
_entity_poly.pdbx_seq_one_letter_code
_entity_poly.pdbx_strand_id
1 'polypeptide(L)'
;MRSPLVWYLMECMAAPKKNGVLVVQRRRNPEIIQTSAIPLFVLSGNQYANGYMAMHMGIWHIACGSHVDVKRAYSHLAGSVHETTARRALETMADDSFEPRSGLEFLQVWEGGVGLENRMICGCACTAIGLEDCEPDAFDFVDCFTRILKNEHAELTVSKLHEDIDWDHIRGVQSLHVLRALCSFVPSLKMREGQKTKVVPLGCNAKHEIEISGMMRALLDFFRQAGLSPKYAASLIAWVGGDGGSVLAIDAAKKYSATMYDPEDVECDYKNLYNVMSTLGIWHTQLTMQNSIAANHYGPVVTCDPSSLSRSGACAGFKWPMNFKDCGNYYPLSRSMTAIWETHVLDCWRLELEFNNYKKINPYFDALANEAKLPTFEWFLAKAEWIVDCYMTPDAYEQALSETLNNSAPDHLKFPIGKPHSSCGTISTSQSKGNDEPTTNMAISKDPEVEGDAEDKPPTQSSESKKKKPATHVEEKGFTGDRVLANTILFMMEYSWWIEATYAIPEGDIGWIWIFVAAVAGNTNYVNLLLEMYCLFQYKSSQNLKDAIWNNWLVNVTDMVKKSGKNFDDKFLRKSPSPILHEPPTSSPSGSIDEDDIISVEGAASDEEIIEKDDEINLLEERNNHSRLDPGPELMPSIDPNSGRLITEWEDDVEELLEGDDTLDSGDASKISEFEQDSDIDLQ
;
A
#
# COMPACT_ATOMS: atom_id res chain seq x y z
N MET A 1 4.75 40.69 -0.99
CA MET A 1 4.78 41.96 -1.74
C MET A 1 5.84 42.89 -1.15
N ARG A 2 6.76 43.45 -1.95
CA ARG A 2 7.95 44.21 -1.49
C ARG A 2 8.03 45.64 -2.05
N SER A 3 7.13 46.54 -1.64
CA SER A 3 7.40 48.00 -1.72
C SER A 3 6.59 48.77 -0.68
N PRO A 4 7.12 48.94 0.56
CA PRO A 4 6.45 49.65 1.65
C PRO A 4 6.03 51.08 1.28
N LEU A 5 6.78 51.73 0.38
CA LEU A 5 6.50 53.10 -0.06
C LEU A 5 5.23 53.19 -0.91
N VAL A 6 5.02 52.25 -1.84
CA VAL A 6 3.83 52.25 -2.70
C VAL A 6 2.58 51.99 -1.86
N TRP A 7 2.67 51.06 -0.91
CA TRP A 7 1.58 50.78 0.02
C TRP A 7 1.19 52.02 0.83
N TYR A 8 2.20 52.68 1.43
CA TYR A 8 2.00 53.89 2.22
C TYR A 8 1.42 55.06 1.42
N LEU A 9 1.90 55.29 0.19
CA LEU A 9 1.36 56.33 -0.70
C LEU A 9 -0.11 56.06 -1.04
N MET A 10 -0.44 54.80 -1.34
CA MET A 10 -1.80 54.38 -1.63
C MET A 10 -2.70 54.47 -0.40
N GLU A 11 -2.18 54.20 0.79
CA GLU A 11 -2.89 54.40 2.07
C GLU A 11 -3.28 55.85 2.25
N CYS A 12 -2.33 56.75 1.99
CA CYS A 12 -2.53 58.18 2.10
C CYS A 12 -3.59 58.71 1.12
N MET A 13 -3.81 58.03 -0.01
CA MET A 13 -4.84 58.37 -0.99
C MET A 13 -6.19 57.70 -0.71
N ALA A 14 -6.18 56.46 -0.24
CA ALA A 14 -7.38 55.65 0.00
C ALA A 14 -8.09 56.01 1.30
N ALA A 15 -7.34 56.37 2.35
CA ALA A 15 -7.89 56.66 3.66
C ALA A 15 -7.99 58.17 3.90
N PRO A 16 -9.17 58.71 4.23
CA PRO A 16 -9.31 60.12 4.55
C PRO A 16 -8.53 60.45 5.83
N LYS A 17 -7.82 61.57 5.81
CA LYS A 17 -7.12 62.11 6.99
C LYS A 17 -7.94 63.24 7.60
N LYS A 18 -8.12 63.21 8.91
CA LYS A 18 -8.65 64.34 9.69
C LYS A 18 -7.57 64.81 10.63
N ASN A 19 -7.14 66.07 10.47
CA ASN A 19 -6.02 66.66 11.23
C ASN A 19 -4.71 65.85 11.13
N GLY A 20 -4.42 65.28 9.95
CA GLY A 20 -3.21 64.50 9.71
C GLY A 20 -3.24 63.05 10.21
N VAL A 21 -4.28 62.66 10.95
CA VAL A 21 -4.48 61.27 11.43
C VAL A 21 -5.42 60.52 10.48
N LEU A 22 -5.06 59.29 10.14
CA LEU A 22 -5.87 58.38 9.33
C LEU A 22 -7.19 58.04 10.03
N VAL A 23 -8.31 58.28 9.37
CA VAL A 23 -9.64 57.90 9.89
C VAL A 23 -10.01 56.55 9.30
N VAL A 24 -10.05 55.52 10.15
CA VAL A 24 -10.46 54.17 9.74
C VAL A 24 -11.94 54.18 9.38
N GLN A 25 -12.26 53.96 8.10
CA GLN A 25 -13.64 53.84 7.65
C GLN A 25 -14.16 52.42 7.90
N ARG A 26 -15.19 52.26 8.74
CA ARG A 26 -15.83 50.95 9.01
C ARG A 26 -16.41 50.26 7.77
N ARG A 27 -16.79 51.00 6.72
CA ARG A 27 -17.50 50.45 5.53
C ARG A 27 -16.62 50.27 4.30
N ARG A 28 -15.40 50.83 4.28
CA ARG A 28 -14.48 50.75 3.13
C ARG A 28 -13.07 50.66 3.67
N ASN A 29 -12.62 49.43 3.95
CA ASN A 29 -11.27 49.22 4.45
C ASN A 29 -10.27 49.74 3.39
N PRO A 30 -9.40 50.70 3.72
CA PRO A 30 -8.41 51.23 2.79
C PRO A 30 -7.50 50.14 2.22
N GLU A 31 -7.26 49.04 2.93
CA GLU A 31 -6.43 47.92 2.45
C GLU A 31 -7.01 47.27 1.19
N ILE A 32 -8.34 47.14 1.09
CA ILE A 32 -9.01 46.58 -0.10
C ILE A 32 -8.86 47.52 -1.29
N ILE A 33 -8.93 48.84 -1.04
CA ILE A 33 -8.74 49.87 -2.06
C ILE A 33 -7.28 49.90 -2.51
N GLN A 34 -6.33 49.78 -1.58
CA GLN A 34 -4.90 49.71 -1.88
C GLN A 34 -4.57 48.46 -2.71
N THR A 35 -5.09 47.30 -2.30
CA THR A 35 -4.85 46.02 -2.98
C THR A 35 -5.38 46.03 -4.42
N SER A 36 -6.48 46.72 -4.68
CA SER A 36 -7.03 46.87 -6.05
C SER A 36 -6.32 47.94 -6.87
N ALA A 37 -5.93 49.06 -6.27
CA ALA A 37 -5.34 50.19 -7.00
C ALA A 37 -3.83 50.04 -7.24
N ILE A 38 -3.07 49.36 -6.38
CA ILE A 38 -1.63 49.13 -6.58
C ILE A 38 -1.35 48.39 -7.90
N PRO A 39 -2.01 47.26 -8.21
CA PRO A 39 -1.86 46.60 -9.50
C PRO A 39 -2.20 47.52 -10.68
N LEU A 40 -3.27 48.31 -10.58
CA LEU A 40 -3.66 49.26 -11.63
C LEU A 40 -2.57 50.33 -11.87
N PHE A 41 -1.94 50.86 -10.82
CA PHE A 41 -0.84 51.81 -10.95
C PHE A 41 0.45 51.18 -11.48
N VAL A 42 0.77 49.97 -11.05
CA VAL A 42 1.96 49.24 -11.53
C VAL A 42 1.80 48.90 -13.02
N LEU A 43 0.60 48.53 -13.45
CA LEU A 43 0.33 48.08 -14.81
C LEU A 43 0.09 49.25 -15.79
N SER A 44 -0.50 50.36 -15.33
CA SER A 44 -0.68 51.56 -16.16
C SER A 44 0.62 52.20 -16.64
N GLY A 45 1.73 51.96 -15.94
CA GLY A 45 3.07 52.37 -16.38
C GLY A 45 3.70 51.48 -17.46
N ASN A 46 3.11 50.32 -17.75
CA ASN A 46 3.62 49.36 -18.73
C ASN A 46 2.63 49.18 -19.89
N GLN A 47 2.95 49.81 -21.03
CA GLN A 47 2.13 49.76 -22.25
C GLN A 47 1.86 48.33 -22.76
N TYR A 48 2.71 47.36 -22.42
CA TYR A 48 2.55 45.95 -22.79
C TYR A 48 1.68 45.17 -21.80
N ALA A 49 1.57 45.62 -20.54
CA ALA A 49 0.80 44.93 -19.50
C ALA A 49 -0.67 45.35 -19.42
N ASN A 50 -1.02 46.54 -19.95
CA ASN A 50 -2.40 47.03 -20.00
C ASN A 50 -3.37 46.08 -20.73
N GLY A 51 -2.89 45.32 -21.73
CA GLY A 51 -3.71 44.33 -22.43
C GLY A 51 -4.07 43.11 -21.56
N TYR A 52 -3.12 42.64 -20.74
CA TYR A 52 -3.31 41.44 -19.92
C TYR A 52 -4.24 41.68 -18.73
N MET A 53 -4.12 42.82 -18.05
CA MET A 53 -4.99 43.14 -16.91
C MET A 53 -6.43 43.37 -17.33
N ALA A 54 -6.63 44.06 -18.46
CA ALA A 54 -7.95 44.27 -19.01
C ALA A 54 -8.66 42.93 -19.29
N MET A 55 -7.92 41.92 -19.77
CA MET A 55 -8.49 40.58 -20.01
C MET A 55 -8.92 39.91 -18.70
N HIS A 56 -8.05 39.90 -17.69
CA HIS A 56 -8.36 39.32 -16.37
C HIS A 56 -9.57 40.01 -15.72
N MET A 57 -9.63 41.34 -15.76
CA MET A 57 -10.77 42.10 -15.23
C MET A 57 -12.06 41.81 -15.99
N GLY A 58 -11.97 41.61 -17.32
CA GLY A 58 -13.12 41.20 -18.13
C GLY A 58 -13.67 39.83 -17.75
N ILE A 59 -12.78 38.85 -17.54
CA ILE A 59 -13.14 37.51 -17.07
C ILE A 59 -13.72 37.58 -15.65
N TRP A 60 -13.09 38.34 -14.75
CA TRP A 60 -13.57 38.52 -13.37
C TRP A 60 -14.97 39.14 -13.32
N HIS A 61 -15.25 40.16 -14.14
CA HIS A 61 -16.58 40.74 -14.22
C HIS A 61 -17.64 39.76 -14.76
N ILE A 62 -17.26 38.82 -15.63
CA ILE A 62 -18.16 37.73 -16.06
C ILE A 62 -18.40 36.77 -14.89
N ALA A 63 -17.34 36.30 -14.23
CA ALA A 63 -17.42 35.37 -13.10
C ALA A 63 -18.25 35.90 -11.93
N CYS A 64 -18.09 37.19 -11.59
CA CYS A 64 -18.86 37.83 -10.52
C CYS A 64 -20.27 38.30 -10.95
N GLY A 65 -20.72 38.01 -12.17
CA GLY A 65 -22.05 38.41 -12.63
C GLY A 65 -22.25 39.93 -12.66
N SER A 66 -21.18 40.71 -12.92
CA SER A 66 -21.27 42.18 -12.90
C SER A 66 -22.28 42.71 -13.92
N HIS A 67 -23.01 43.75 -13.52
CA HIS A 67 -24.01 44.41 -14.37
C HIS A 67 -23.39 44.92 -15.69
N VAL A 68 -24.16 44.88 -16.79
CA VAL A 68 -23.69 45.24 -18.13
C VAL A 68 -23.13 46.67 -18.21
N ASP A 69 -23.75 47.61 -17.49
CA ASP A 69 -23.28 49.00 -17.45
C ASP A 69 -21.93 49.16 -16.74
N VAL A 70 -21.66 48.33 -15.72
CA VAL A 70 -20.37 48.32 -15.02
C VAL A 70 -19.28 47.80 -15.95
N LYS A 71 -19.53 46.67 -16.62
CA LYS A 71 -18.63 46.12 -17.65
C LYS A 71 -18.35 47.12 -18.75
N ARG A 72 -19.40 47.79 -19.25
CA ARG A 72 -19.30 48.80 -20.32
C ARG A 72 -18.51 50.03 -19.87
N ALA A 73 -18.78 50.56 -18.68
CA ALA A 73 -18.06 51.71 -18.14
C ALA A 73 -16.58 51.38 -17.91
N TYR A 74 -16.28 50.22 -17.31
CA TYR A 74 -14.90 49.79 -17.06
C TYR A 74 -14.13 49.51 -18.35
N SER A 75 -14.82 49.00 -19.38
CA SER A 75 -14.24 48.82 -20.71
C SER A 75 -13.93 50.14 -21.41
N HIS A 76 -14.82 51.14 -21.31
CA HIS A 76 -14.55 52.49 -21.83
C HIS A 76 -13.40 53.19 -21.12
N LEU A 77 -13.17 52.89 -19.84
CA LEU A 77 -12.03 53.37 -19.07
C LEU A 77 -10.74 52.57 -19.31
N ALA A 78 -10.76 51.60 -20.25
CA ALA A 78 -9.68 50.65 -20.52
C ALA A 78 -9.25 49.81 -19.29
N GLY A 79 -10.09 49.74 -18.24
CA GLY A 79 -9.85 48.93 -17.04
C GLY A 79 -10.28 47.47 -17.21
N SER A 80 -11.03 47.15 -18.26
CA SER A 80 -11.48 45.79 -18.64
C SER A 80 -11.56 45.68 -20.16
N VAL A 81 -11.41 44.46 -20.70
CA VAL A 81 -11.80 44.21 -22.09
C VAL A 81 -13.32 44.26 -22.22
N HIS A 82 -13.79 44.41 -23.45
CA HIS A 82 -15.21 44.29 -23.76
C HIS A 82 -15.71 42.87 -23.45
N GLU A 83 -16.97 42.73 -23.04
CA GLU A 83 -17.53 41.43 -22.63
C GLU A 83 -17.37 40.35 -23.71
N THR A 84 -17.55 40.71 -24.99
CA THR A 84 -17.36 39.76 -26.11
C THR A 84 -15.93 39.22 -26.21
N THR A 85 -14.94 40.04 -25.86
CA THR A 85 -13.53 39.65 -25.89
C THR A 85 -13.20 38.72 -24.72
N ALA A 86 -13.73 39.00 -23.53
CA ALA A 86 -13.57 38.11 -22.37
C ALA A 86 -14.27 36.76 -22.58
N ARG A 87 -15.48 36.75 -23.18
CA ARG A 87 -16.18 35.49 -23.52
C ARG A 87 -15.41 34.65 -24.53
N ARG A 88 -14.87 35.26 -25.59
CA ARG A 88 -14.02 34.54 -26.55
C ARG A 88 -12.76 33.96 -25.91
N ALA A 89 -12.14 34.68 -24.99
CA ALA A 89 -11.00 34.16 -24.25
C ALA A 89 -11.37 32.93 -23.41
N LEU A 90 -12.53 32.95 -22.75
CA LEU A 90 -13.06 31.78 -22.02
C LEU A 90 -13.41 30.62 -22.96
N GLU A 91 -13.98 30.89 -24.13
CA GLU A 91 -14.25 29.86 -25.17
C GLU A 91 -12.95 29.22 -25.67
N THR A 92 -11.91 30.02 -25.98
CA THR A 92 -10.61 29.50 -26.41
C THR A 92 -9.92 28.70 -25.30
N MET A 93 -10.00 29.14 -24.04
CA MET A 93 -9.48 28.37 -22.90
C MET A 93 -10.22 27.04 -22.72
N ALA A 94 -11.52 27.02 -22.99
CA ALA A 94 -12.30 25.79 -22.97
C ALA A 94 -11.92 24.88 -24.13
N ASP A 95 -11.76 25.40 -25.35
CA ASP A 95 -11.40 24.62 -26.53
C ASP A 95 -9.97 24.03 -26.43
N ASP A 96 -9.00 24.80 -25.91
CA ASP A 96 -7.62 24.33 -25.70
C ASP A 96 -7.51 23.26 -24.59
N SER A 97 -8.50 23.17 -23.69
CA SER A 97 -8.57 22.12 -22.67
C SER A 97 -9.01 20.75 -23.22
N PHE A 98 -9.38 20.67 -24.50
CA PHE A 98 -9.84 19.43 -25.16
C PHE A 98 -8.82 18.75 -26.08
N GLU A 99 -7.58 19.25 -26.23
CA GLU A 99 -6.55 18.48 -26.94
C GLU A 99 -6.12 17.25 -26.11
N PRO A 100 -6.03 16.04 -26.71
CA PRO A 100 -5.74 14.79 -26.00
C PRO A 100 -4.25 14.72 -25.64
N ARG A 101 -3.85 15.49 -24.64
CA ARG A 101 -2.61 15.25 -23.90
C ARG A 101 -2.92 14.18 -22.85
N SER A 102 -1.94 13.30 -22.58
CA SER A 102 -1.96 12.19 -21.61
C SER A 102 -3.09 12.34 -20.59
N GLY A 103 -4.09 11.46 -20.63
CA GLY A 103 -5.31 11.55 -19.83
C GLY A 103 -5.07 11.36 -18.34
N LEU A 104 -4.21 12.15 -17.74
CA LEU A 104 -4.06 12.34 -16.32
C LEU A 104 -4.47 13.79 -16.09
N GLU A 105 -5.37 14.05 -15.16
CA GLU A 105 -5.73 15.41 -14.82
C GLU A 105 -4.50 16.03 -14.12
N PHE A 106 -3.76 16.86 -14.84
CA PHE A 106 -2.59 17.55 -14.32
C PHE A 106 -2.94 19.00 -14.03
N LEU A 107 -2.61 19.47 -12.83
CA LEU A 107 -2.47 20.91 -12.60
C LEU A 107 -1.18 21.34 -13.31
N GLN A 108 -1.31 21.81 -14.55
CA GLN A 108 -0.17 22.31 -15.31
C GLN A 108 0.34 23.61 -14.70
N VAL A 109 1.67 23.75 -14.60
CA VAL A 109 2.31 25.01 -14.20
C VAL A 109 1.90 26.10 -15.19
N TRP A 110 1.07 27.04 -14.75
CA TRP A 110 0.83 28.27 -15.51
C TRP A 110 1.96 29.25 -15.19
N GLU A 111 2.59 29.82 -16.21
CA GLU A 111 3.51 30.96 -16.08
C GLU A 111 2.74 32.18 -15.53
N GLY A 112 2.52 32.23 -14.21
CA GLY A 112 1.68 33.27 -13.60
C GLY A 112 1.40 33.14 -12.09
N GLY A 113 1.82 32.05 -11.42
CA GLY A 113 1.85 32.01 -9.95
C GLY A 113 0.80 31.13 -9.25
N VAL A 114 0.18 30.17 -9.92
CA VAL A 114 -0.52 29.03 -9.29
C VAL A 114 -0.05 27.74 -9.97
N GLY A 115 0.46 26.79 -9.19
CA GLY A 115 1.13 25.57 -9.66
C GLY A 115 2.63 25.80 -9.86
N LEU A 116 3.45 25.48 -8.86
CA LEU A 116 4.93 25.54 -8.97
C LEU A 116 5.51 24.27 -9.64
N GLU A 117 4.76 23.16 -9.57
CA GLU A 117 5.13 21.86 -10.12
C GLU A 117 3.91 21.23 -10.79
N ASN A 118 4.13 20.44 -11.85
CA ASN A 118 3.05 19.66 -12.45
C ASN A 118 2.56 18.64 -11.41
N ARG A 119 1.32 18.80 -10.93
CA ARG A 119 0.74 17.89 -9.95
C ARG A 119 -0.30 17.02 -10.62
N MET A 120 -0.16 15.71 -10.52
CA MET A 120 -1.24 14.77 -10.87
C MET A 120 -2.37 14.99 -9.86
N ILE A 121 -3.53 15.42 -10.33
CA ILE A 121 -4.76 15.62 -9.55
C ILE A 121 -5.48 14.28 -9.46
N CYS A 122 -5.72 13.65 -10.61
CA CYS A 122 -6.32 12.32 -10.67
C CYS A 122 -5.98 11.57 -11.96
N GLY A 123 -5.89 10.25 -11.85
CA GLY A 123 -5.94 9.34 -12.98
C GLY A 123 -5.63 7.91 -12.56
N CYS A 124 -6.06 6.96 -13.38
CA CYS A 124 -5.76 5.55 -13.22
C CYS A 124 -4.59 5.18 -14.14
N ALA A 125 -3.69 4.34 -13.63
CA ALA A 125 -2.69 3.64 -14.42
C ALA A 125 -2.92 2.13 -14.27
N CYS A 126 -2.68 1.38 -15.34
CA CYS A 126 -2.81 -0.07 -15.33
C CYS A 126 -1.61 -0.68 -16.06
N THR A 127 -1.22 -1.88 -15.63
CA THR A 127 -0.18 -2.68 -16.29
C THR A 127 -0.79 -4.02 -16.65
N ALA A 128 -0.73 -4.38 -17.93
CA ALA A 128 -1.08 -5.73 -18.36
C ALA A 128 0.09 -6.67 -18.08
N ILE A 129 -0.21 -7.81 -17.45
CA ILE A 129 0.77 -8.83 -17.09
C ILE A 129 0.56 -10.02 -18.02
N GLY A 130 1.62 -10.46 -18.69
CA GLY A 130 1.57 -11.68 -19.49
C GLY A 130 1.63 -12.89 -18.56
N LEU A 131 0.55 -13.68 -18.55
CA LEU A 131 0.47 -14.89 -17.73
C LEU A 131 1.28 -16.04 -18.37
N GLU A 132 2.10 -16.71 -17.57
CA GLU A 132 2.87 -17.91 -17.89
C GLU A 132 2.29 -19.11 -17.12
N ASP A 133 2.61 -20.34 -17.53
CA ASP A 133 2.20 -21.56 -16.80
C ASP A 133 0.69 -21.65 -16.46
N CYS A 134 -0.15 -21.23 -17.41
CA CYS A 134 -1.62 -21.27 -17.30
C CYS A 134 -2.19 -22.41 -18.14
N GLU A 135 -2.95 -23.30 -17.51
CA GLU A 135 -3.75 -24.29 -18.24
C GLU A 135 -4.83 -23.61 -19.11
N PRO A 136 -5.22 -24.19 -20.25
CA PRO A 136 -6.15 -23.54 -21.19
C PRO A 136 -7.52 -23.16 -20.60
N ASP A 137 -7.97 -23.86 -19.57
CA ASP A 137 -9.24 -23.66 -18.86
C ASP A 137 -9.07 -22.97 -17.50
N ALA A 138 -7.87 -22.49 -17.16
CA ALA A 138 -7.59 -21.90 -15.86
C ALA A 138 -8.51 -20.73 -15.53
N PHE A 139 -8.89 -19.91 -16.52
CA PHE A 139 -9.78 -18.75 -16.34
C PHE A 139 -11.21 -18.98 -16.84
N ASP A 140 -11.71 -20.24 -16.79
CA ASP A 140 -13.09 -20.55 -17.14
C ASP A 140 -14.08 -19.87 -16.18
N PHE A 141 -14.81 -18.89 -16.71
CA PHE A 141 -15.82 -18.14 -15.96
C PHE A 141 -16.98 -19.01 -15.50
N VAL A 142 -17.40 -20.00 -16.30
CA VAL A 142 -18.58 -20.83 -16.02
C VAL A 142 -18.31 -21.76 -14.84
N ASP A 143 -17.12 -22.35 -14.76
CA ASP A 143 -16.71 -23.17 -13.61
C ASP A 143 -16.67 -22.34 -12.32
N CYS A 144 -15.99 -21.19 -12.34
CA CYS A 144 -15.92 -20.27 -11.20
C CYS A 144 -17.32 -19.83 -10.75
N PHE A 145 -18.18 -19.44 -11.70
CA PHE A 145 -19.55 -19.04 -11.40
C PHE A 145 -20.39 -20.18 -10.80
N THR A 146 -20.25 -21.40 -11.33
CA THR A 146 -20.94 -22.58 -10.79
C THR A 146 -20.52 -22.85 -9.35
N ARG A 147 -19.25 -22.66 -9.00
CA ARG A 147 -18.75 -22.78 -7.61
C ARG A 147 -19.30 -21.69 -6.70
N ILE A 148 -19.36 -20.45 -7.19
CA ILE A 148 -19.99 -19.34 -6.46
C ILE A 148 -21.45 -19.68 -6.13
N LEU A 149 -22.21 -20.22 -7.08
CA LEU A 149 -23.61 -20.62 -6.88
C LEU A 149 -23.78 -21.74 -5.85
N LYS A 150 -22.80 -22.64 -5.70
CA LYS A 150 -22.84 -23.67 -4.65
C LYS A 150 -22.74 -23.07 -3.25
N ASN A 151 -22.15 -21.89 -3.11
CA ASN A 151 -22.08 -21.12 -1.86
C ASN A 151 -21.46 -21.90 -0.68
N GLU A 152 -20.49 -22.78 -0.94
CA GLU A 152 -19.87 -23.65 0.08
C GLU A 152 -19.15 -22.84 1.18
N HIS A 153 -18.70 -21.63 0.87
CA HIS A 153 -18.07 -20.72 1.84
C HIS A 153 -19.00 -20.27 2.97
N ALA A 154 -20.33 -20.44 2.84
CA ALA A 154 -21.26 -20.19 3.93
C ALA A 154 -21.05 -21.14 5.13
N GLU A 155 -20.35 -22.26 4.92
CA GLU A 155 -19.97 -23.19 5.99
C GLU A 155 -18.61 -22.85 6.64
N LEU A 156 -17.93 -21.78 6.21
CA LEU A 156 -16.65 -21.37 6.77
C LEU A 156 -16.84 -20.92 8.23
N THR A 157 -16.03 -21.46 9.13
CA THR A 157 -15.99 -21.09 10.55
C THR A 157 -14.56 -20.70 10.93
N VAL A 158 -14.40 -20.02 12.06
CA VAL A 158 -13.06 -19.69 12.59
C VAL A 158 -12.23 -20.94 12.86
N SER A 159 -12.86 -22.02 13.34
CA SER A 159 -12.17 -23.31 13.54
C SER A 159 -11.68 -23.91 12.23
N LYS A 160 -12.51 -23.93 11.17
CA LYS A 160 -12.09 -24.38 9.84
C LYS A 160 -10.92 -23.55 9.31
N LEU A 161 -11.02 -22.21 9.43
CA LEU A 161 -9.93 -21.32 9.02
C LEU A 161 -8.63 -21.60 9.78
N HIS A 162 -8.71 -21.88 11.08
CA HIS A 162 -7.55 -22.23 11.89
C HIS A 162 -6.98 -23.63 11.57
N GLU A 163 -7.84 -24.60 11.25
CA GLU A 163 -7.45 -25.95 10.84
C GLU A 163 -6.85 -25.99 9.43
N ASP A 164 -7.27 -25.08 8.55
CA ASP A 164 -6.74 -24.93 7.19
C ASP A 164 -5.32 -24.32 7.17
N ILE A 165 -4.82 -23.83 8.32
CA ILE A 165 -3.46 -23.33 8.46
C ILE A 165 -2.47 -24.49 8.63
N ASP A 166 -1.50 -24.58 7.72
CA ASP A 166 -0.37 -25.50 7.84
C ASP A 166 0.71 -24.94 8.80
N TRP A 167 0.46 -25.11 10.09
CA TRP A 167 1.37 -24.67 11.17
C TRP A 167 2.75 -25.34 11.10
N ASP A 168 2.83 -26.57 10.61
CA ASP A 168 4.10 -27.29 10.45
C ASP A 168 4.94 -26.68 9.33
N HIS A 169 4.32 -26.36 8.19
CA HIS A 169 4.99 -25.64 7.10
C HIS A 169 5.49 -24.27 7.56
N ILE A 170 4.66 -23.49 8.25
CA ILE A 170 5.05 -22.16 8.77
C ILE A 170 6.24 -22.27 9.71
N ARG A 171 6.21 -23.21 10.64
CA ARG A 171 7.31 -23.49 11.56
C ARG A 171 8.58 -23.88 10.80
N GLY A 172 8.46 -24.74 9.79
CA GLY A 172 9.57 -25.13 8.92
C GLY A 172 10.17 -23.93 8.19
N VAL A 173 9.33 -23.07 7.61
CA VAL A 173 9.76 -21.89 6.86
C VAL A 173 10.37 -20.81 7.77
N GLN A 174 9.78 -20.55 8.94
CA GLN A 174 10.39 -19.68 9.96
C GLN A 174 11.79 -20.20 10.36
N SER A 175 11.95 -21.52 10.49
CA SER A 175 13.23 -22.15 10.79
C SER A 175 14.24 -21.93 9.66
N LEU A 176 13.80 -21.98 8.40
CA LEU A 176 14.63 -21.63 7.25
C LEU A 176 15.03 -20.15 7.27
N HIS A 177 14.15 -19.23 7.67
CA HIS A 177 14.51 -17.80 7.82
C HIS A 177 15.49 -17.55 8.96
N VAL A 178 15.34 -18.26 10.07
CA VAL A 178 16.29 -18.23 11.19
C VAL A 178 17.68 -18.70 10.73
N LEU A 179 17.72 -19.78 9.95
CA LEU A 179 18.96 -20.27 9.34
C LEU A 179 19.51 -19.28 8.30
N ARG A 180 18.64 -18.69 7.48
CA ARG A 180 19.00 -17.70 6.47
C ARG A 180 19.66 -16.47 7.09
N ALA A 181 19.14 -15.97 8.22
CA ALA A 181 19.76 -14.86 8.93
C ALA A 181 21.21 -15.19 9.38
N LEU A 182 21.43 -16.43 9.86
CA LEU A 182 22.77 -16.92 10.17
C LEU A 182 23.66 -16.99 8.93
N CYS A 183 23.15 -17.55 7.83
CA CYS A 183 23.88 -17.65 6.56
C CYS A 183 24.24 -16.28 5.98
N SER A 184 23.33 -15.31 6.03
CA SER A 184 23.61 -13.93 5.60
C SER A 184 24.71 -13.28 6.43
N PHE A 185 24.77 -13.58 7.73
CA PHE A 185 25.81 -13.10 8.63
C PHE A 185 27.17 -13.81 8.44
N VAL A 186 27.15 -15.04 7.90
CA VAL A 186 28.31 -15.89 7.65
C VAL A 186 28.52 -16.08 6.13
N PRO A 187 29.33 -15.22 5.48
CA PRO A 187 29.39 -15.09 4.01
C PRO A 187 29.71 -16.36 3.20
N SER A 188 30.17 -17.43 3.85
CA SER A 188 30.44 -18.73 3.22
C SER A 188 29.20 -19.53 2.82
N LEU A 189 27.98 -19.05 3.14
CA LEU A 189 26.71 -19.74 2.87
C LEU A 189 25.81 -18.86 1.97
N LYS A 190 25.74 -19.09 0.65
CA LYS A 190 24.92 -18.29 -0.30
C LYS A 190 23.98 -19.14 -1.19
N MET A 191 22.79 -18.59 -1.50
CA MET A 191 21.72 -19.21 -2.32
C MET A 191 21.51 -18.52 -3.69
N ARG A 192 20.66 -19.12 -4.56
CA ARG A 192 20.44 -18.80 -6.00
C ARG A 192 19.29 -17.80 -6.26
N GLU A 193 19.12 -17.44 -7.55
CA GLU A 193 18.30 -16.33 -8.08
C GLU A 193 17.09 -16.77 -8.94
N GLY A 194 16.02 -15.96 -8.95
CA GLY A 194 14.68 -16.26 -9.53
C GLY A 194 14.37 -15.78 -10.97
N GLN A 195 13.11 -15.99 -11.39
CA GLN A 195 12.55 -15.77 -12.76
C GLN A 195 11.94 -14.36 -12.95
N LYS A 196 11.75 -13.93 -14.21
CA LYS A 196 11.28 -12.60 -14.64
C LYS A 196 9.88 -12.66 -15.27
N THR A 197 9.01 -11.71 -14.95
CA THR A 197 7.64 -11.58 -15.49
C THR A 197 7.61 -10.66 -16.71
N LYS A 198 6.75 -10.96 -17.70
CA LYS A 198 6.50 -10.07 -18.84
C LYS A 198 5.43 -9.04 -18.48
N VAL A 199 5.72 -7.75 -18.66
CA VAL A 199 4.80 -6.64 -18.39
C VAL A 199 4.65 -5.71 -19.57
N VAL A 200 3.45 -5.15 -19.73
CA VAL A 200 3.14 -4.11 -20.73
C VAL A 200 2.37 -2.99 -20.02
N PRO A 201 2.94 -1.78 -19.86
CA PRO A 201 2.20 -0.66 -19.31
C PRO A 201 1.06 -0.28 -20.27
N LEU A 202 -0.14 -0.06 -19.74
CA LEU A 202 -1.27 0.46 -20.49
C LEU A 202 -1.28 1.99 -20.39
N GLY A 203 -1.89 2.66 -21.38
CA GLY A 203 -2.09 4.10 -21.36
C GLY A 203 -3.01 4.52 -20.21
N CYS A 204 -2.58 5.51 -19.43
CA CYS A 204 -3.35 6.08 -18.32
C CYS A 204 -4.67 6.73 -18.79
N ASN A 205 -5.64 6.82 -17.89
CA ASN A 205 -6.88 7.55 -18.11
C ASN A 205 -7.28 8.43 -16.91
N ALA A 206 -8.07 9.49 -17.18
CA ALA A 206 -8.33 10.56 -16.20
C ALA A 206 -9.54 10.22 -15.34
N LYS A 207 -9.80 8.93 -15.11
CA LYS A 207 -10.97 8.48 -14.38
C LYS A 207 -10.65 8.50 -12.90
N HIS A 208 -11.63 8.95 -12.12
CA HIS A 208 -11.57 8.88 -10.67
C HIS A 208 -11.84 7.45 -10.23
N GLU A 209 -10.79 6.76 -9.82
CA GLU A 209 -10.84 5.36 -9.40
C GLU A 209 -11.88 5.09 -8.30
N ILE A 210 -12.00 6.00 -7.33
CA ILE A 210 -12.89 5.85 -6.18
C ILE A 210 -14.36 6.01 -6.57
N GLU A 211 -14.67 6.67 -7.70
CA GLU A 211 -16.04 6.81 -8.17
C GLU A 211 -16.48 5.55 -8.92
N ILE A 212 -17.68 5.04 -8.61
CA ILE A 212 -18.29 3.90 -9.30
C ILE A 212 -18.26 4.06 -10.83
N SER A 213 -18.71 5.23 -11.32
CA SER A 213 -18.72 5.51 -12.76
C SER A 213 -17.34 5.74 -13.35
N GLY A 214 -16.39 6.20 -12.53
CA GLY A 214 -14.99 6.39 -12.90
C GLY A 214 -14.30 5.05 -13.06
N MET A 215 -14.36 4.18 -12.05
CA MET A 215 -13.82 2.81 -12.06
C MET A 215 -14.36 2.00 -13.24
N MET A 216 -15.67 2.00 -13.47
CA MET A 216 -16.26 1.26 -14.59
C MET A 216 -15.71 1.71 -15.95
N ARG A 217 -15.60 3.03 -16.16
CA ARG A 217 -15.00 3.57 -17.40
C ARG A 217 -13.51 3.28 -17.50
N ALA A 218 -12.79 3.30 -16.37
CA ALA A 218 -11.37 3.01 -16.32
C ALA A 218 -11.09 1.55 -16.75
N LEU A 219 -11.83 0.59 -16.18
CA LEU A 219 -11.70 -0.83 -16.51
C LEU A 219 -12.03 -1.11 -17.98
N LEU A 220 -13.15 -0.59 -18.49
CA LEU A 220 -13.53 -0.80 -19.90
C LEU A 220 -12.52 -0.21 -20.88
N ASP A 221 -11.90 0.92 -20.52
CA ASP A 221 -10.80 1.49 -21.28
C ASP A 221 -9.56 0.58 -21.26
N PHE A 222 -9.12 0.13 -20.08
CA PHE A 222 -7.99 -0.79 -19.95
C PHE A 222 -8.23 -2.14 -20.64
N PHE A 223 -9.44 -2.69 -20.57
CA PHE A 223 -9.81 -3.92 -21.28
C PHE A 223 -9.69 -3.76 -22.79
N ARG A 224 -10.14 -2.62 -23.34
CA ARG A 224 -9.94 -2.31 -24.76
C ARG A 224 -8.46 -2.24 -25.12
N GLN A 225 -7.65 -1.58 -24.29
CA GLN A 225 -6.21 -1.47 -24.50
C GLN A 225 -5.49 -2.83 -24.42
N ALA A 226 -5.93 -3.71 -23.52
CA ALA A 226 -5.42 -5.07 -23.36
C ALA A 226 -5.95 -6.06 -24.43
N GLY A 227 -6.84 -5.62 -25.33
CA GLY A 227 -7.44 -6.46 -26.36
C GLY A 227 -8.57 -7.39 -25.88
N LEU A 228 -9.07 -7.19 -24.66
CA LEU A 228 -10.21 -7.93 -24.13
C LEU A 228 -11.52 -7.39 -24.75
N SER A 229 -12.02 -8.11 -25.76
CA SER A 229 -13.29 -7.79 -26.42
C SER A 229 -14.51 -8.40 -25.72
N PRO A 230 -15.72 -7.82 -25.88
CA PRO A 230 -16.94 -8.29 -25.21
C PRO A 230 -17.26 -9.78 -25.41
N LYS A 231 -16.91 -10.36 -26.56
CA LYS A 231 -17.18 -11.78 -26.87
C LYS A 231 -16.53 -12.78 -25.90
N TYR A 232 -15.52 -12.37 -25.14
CA TYR A 232 -14.85 -13.22 -24.15
C TYR A 232 -15.50 -13.16 -22.76
N ALA A 233 -16.33 -12.15 -22.49
CA ALA A 233 -16.87 -11.93 -21.14
C ALA A 233 -17.74 -13.10 -20.65
N ALA A 234 -18.45 -13.77 -21.55
CA ALA A 234 -19.30 -14.91 -21.17
C ALA A 234 -18.52 -16.18 -20.78
N SER A 235 -17.23 -16.28 -21.11
CA SER A 235 -16.44 -17.51 -20.93
C SER A 235 -15.12 -17.33 -20.18
N LEU A 236 -14.58 -16.11 -20.13
CA LEU A 236 -13.25 -15.84 -19.60
C LEU A 236 -13.30 -14.84 -18.46
N ILE A 237 -12.65 -15.20 -17.35
CA ILE A 237 -12.43 -14.31 -16.22
C ILE A 237 -11.43 -13.21 -16.62
N ALA A 238 -11.80 -11.96 -16.40
CA ALA A 238 -10.90 -10.82 -16.43
C ALA A 238 -10.34 -10.57 -15.03
N TRP A 239 -9.11 -11.01 -14.79
CA TRP A 239 -8.45 -10.85 -13.50
C TRP A 239 -7.82 -9.45 -13.37
N VAL A 240 -8.21 -8.73 -12.32
CA VAL A 240 -7.75 -7.37 -12.04
C VAL A 240 -7.21 -7.30 -10.61
N GLY A 241 -5.97 -6.83 -10.46
CA GLY A 241 -5.35 -6.53 -9.16
C GLY A 241 -5.35 -5.03 -8.86
N GLY A 242 -5.44 -4.65 -7.59
CA GLY A 242 -5.35 -3.25 -7.16
C GLY A 242 -5.21 -3.10 -5.65
N ASP A 243 -5.17 -1.87 -5.13
CA ASP A 243 -5.16 -1.67 -3.69
C ASP A 243 -6.54 -1.97 -3.06
N GLY A 244 -6.66 -1.85 -1.73
CA GLY A 244 -7.94 -2.11 -1.06
C GLY A 244 -9.07 -1.17 -1.54
N GLY A 245 -8.75 0.08 -1.87
CA GLY A 245 -9.69 1.04 -2.45
C GLY A 245 -10.11 0.64 -3.86
N SER A 246 -9.17 0.24 -4.70
CA SER A 246 -9.42 -0.29 -6.05
C SER A 246 -10.39 -1.45 -6.00
N VAL A 247 -10.12 -2.46 -5.17
CA VAL A 247 -10.94 -3.68 -5.09
C VAL A 247 -12.36 -3.35 -4.65
N LEU A 248 -12.53 -2.49 -3.63
CA LEU A 248 -13.84 -2.05 -3.17
C LEU A 248 -14.59 -1.25 -4.25
N ALA A 249 -13.90 -0.39 -5.00
CA ALA A 249 -14.49 0.37 -6.09
C ALA A 249 -14.90 -0.53 -7.28
N ILE A 250 -14.12 -1.56 -7.60
CA ILE A 250 -14.47 -2.58 -8.60
C ILE A 250 -15.73 -3.33 -8.16
N ASP A 251 -15.78 -3.77 -6.91
CA ASP A 251 -16.93 -4.51 -6.37
C ASP A 251 -18.19 -3.65 -6.32
N ALA A 252 -18.06 -2.37 -5.97
CA ALA A 252 -19.15 -1.40 -6.02
C ALA A 252 -19.63 -1.18 -7.46
N ALA A 253 -18.71 -1.07 -8.43
CA ALA A 253 -19.03 -0.97 -9.84
C ALA A 253 -19.79 -2.19 -10.35
N LYS A 254 -19.35 -3.41 -10.01
CA LYS A 254 -20.03 -4.67 -10.34
C LYS A 254 -21.45 -4.74 -9.77
N LYS A 255 -21.62 -4.37 -8.49
CA LYS A 255 -22.95 -4.37 -7.84
C LYS A 255 -23.89 -3.37 -8.49
N TYR A 256 -23.38 -2.17 -8.81
CA TYR A 256 -24.16 -1.13 -9.46
C TYR A 256 -24.57 -1.54 -10.88
N SER A 257 -23.61 -2.01 -11.69
CA SER A 257 -23.86 -2.40 -13.07
C SER A 257 -24.76 -3.64 -13.20
N ALA A 258 -24.72 -4.57 -12.23
CA ALA A 258 -25.63 -5.72 -12.20
C ALA A 258 -27.12 -5.31 -12.17
N THR A 259 -27.45 -4.11 -11.67
CA THR A 259 -28.83 -3.59 -11.71
C THR A 259 -29.28 -3.17 -13.12
N MET A 260 -28.34 -3.02 -14.05
CA MET A 260 -28.55 -2.66 -15.44
C MET A 260 -28.41 -3.87 -16.38
N TYR A 261 -28.54 -5.09 -15.84
CA TYR A 261 -28.46 -6.31 -16.64
C TYR A 261 -29.61 -6.39 -17.66
N ASP A 262 -29.23 -6.49 -18.93
CA ASP A 262 -30.11 -6.68 -20.07
C ASP A 262 -29.70 -7.98 -20.79
N PRO A 263 -30.49 -9.06 -20.66
CA PRO A 263 -30.18 -10.34 -21.28
C PRO A 263 -30.21 -10.29 -22.82
N GLU A 264 -30.80 -9.27 -23.42
CA GLU A 264 -30.85 -9.11 -24.88
C GLU A 264 -29.59 -8.40 -25.44
N ASP A 265 -28.81 -7.72 -24.59
CA ASP A 265 -27.54 -7.11 -24.97
C ASP A 265 -26.41 -8.14 -24.87
N VAL A 266 -25.89 -8.58 -26.02
CA VAL A 266 -24.78 -9.54 -26.10
C VAL A 266 -23.47 -9.04 -25.47
N GLU A 267 -23.35 -7.74 -25.20
CA GLU A 267 -22.21 -7.14 -24.51
C GLU A 267 -22.49 -6.86 -23.02
N CYS A 268 -23.66 -7.27 -22.51
CA CYS A 268 -24.09 -6.92 -21.16
C CYS A 268 -23.11 -7.41 -20.09
N ASP A 269 -22.66 -8.67 -20.17
CA ASP A 269 -21.70 -9.25 -19.23
C ASP A 269 -20.40 -8.44 -19.16
N TYR A 270 -19.93 -7.96 -20.32
CA TYR A 270 -18.73 -7.13 -20.43
C TYR A 270 -18.94 -5.73 -19.82
N LYS A 271 -20.03 -5.06 -20.20
CA LYS A 271 -20.38 -3.71 -19.69
C LYS A 271 -20.62 -3.73 -18.19
N ASN A 272 -21.17 -4.83 -17.68
CA ASN A 272 -21.47 -5.00 -16.27
C ASN A 272 -20.33 -5.57 -15.45
N LEU A 273 -19.17 -5.81 -16.05
CA LEU A 273 -17.99 -6.33 -15.37
C LEU A 273 -18.27 -7.69 -14.68
N TYR A 274 -19.22 -8.46 -15.23
CA TYR A 274 -19.70 -9.69 -14.61
C TYR A 274 -18.60 -10.76 -14.54
N ASN A 275 -17.74 -10.77 -15.56
CA ASN A 275 -16.59 -11.65 -15.68
C ASN A 275 -15.33 -11.12 -14.96
N VAL A 276 -15.40 -9.96 -14.30
CA VAL A 276 -14.25 -9.38 -13.61
C VAL A 276 -14.07 -10.02 -12.24
N MET A 277 -12.85 -10.51 -11.99
CA MET A 277 -12.42 -11.01 -10.69
C MET A 277 -11.34 -10.07 -10.14
N SER A 278 -11.69 -9.36 -9.07
CA SER A 278 -10.81 -8.44 -8.35
C SER A 278 -9.99 -9.19 -7.30
N THR A 279 -8.71 -8.85 -7.16
CA THR A 279 -7.84 -9.35 -6.09
C THR A 279 -7.00 -8.22 -5.50
N LEU A 280 -6.57 -8.37 -4.26
CA LEU A 280 -5.66 -7.43 -3.65
C LEU A 280 -4.27 -7.51 -4.31
N GLY A 281 -3.70 -6.34 -4.57
CA GLY A 281 -2.31 -6.18 -4.96
C GLY A 281 -1.43 -6.58 -3.79
N ILE A 282 -0.62 -7.61 -3.99
CA ILE A 282 0.22 -8.22 -2.97
C ILE A 282 1.11 -7.18 -2.26
N TRP A 283 1.66 -6.24 -3.03
CA TRP A 283 2.50 -5.18 -2.48
C TRP A 283 1.77 -4.33 -1.43
N HIS A 284 0.49 -4.00 -1.65
CA HIS A 284 -0.31 -3.25 -0.68
C HIS A 284 -0.61 -4.08 0.57
N THR A 285 -0.79 -5.39 0.42
CA THR A 285 -0.97 -6.33 1.53
C THR A 285 0.31 -6.39 2.39
N GLN A 286 1.49 -6.51 1.77
CA GLN A 286 2.78 -6.46 2.47
C GLN A 286 3.04 -5.11 3.17
N LEU A 287 2.73 -4.00 2.49
CA LEU A 287 2.85 -2.65 3.06
C LEU A 287 1.94 -2.48 4.27
N THR A 288 0.67 -2.90 4.16
CA THR A 288 -0.30 -2.80 5.24
C THR A 288 0.13 -3.62 6.46
N MET A 289 0.62 -4.84 6.24
CA MET A 289 1.19 -5.68 7.28
C MET A 289 2.40 -5.02 7.96
N GLN A 290 3.37 -4.54 7.18
CA GLN A 290 4.54 -3.85 7.72
C GLN A 290 4.15 -2.64 8.57
N ASN A 291 3.25 -1.80 8.08
CA ASN A 291 2.78 -0.61 8.78
C ASN A 291 2.06 -0.97 10.08
N SER A 292 1.30 -2.08 10.10
CA SER A 292 0.64 -2.57 11.30
C SER A 292 1.65 -3.07 12.34
N ILE A 293 2.62 -3.89 11.93
CA ILE A 293 3.70 -4.37 12.81
C ILE A 293 4.50 -3.17 13.34
N ALA A 294 4.83 -2.21 12.48
CA ALA A 294 5.55 -1.01 12.90
C ALA A 294 4.74 -0.20 13.92
N ALA A 295 3.45 0.04 13.68
CA ALA A 295 2.59 0.76 14.62
C ALA A 295 2.50 0.06 15.99
N ASN A 296 2.50 -1.28 16.00
CA ASN A 296 2.42 -2.08 17.22
C ASN A 296 3.74 -2.10 18.02
N HIS A 297 4.89 -2.15 17.33
CA HIS A 297 6.18 -2.46 17.98
C HIS A 297 7.17 -1.28 18.06
N TYR A 298 7.02 -0.22 17.25
CA TYR A 298 7.98 0.89 17.28
C TYR A 298 7.98 1.67 18.58
N GLY A 299 6.85 1.78 19.25
CA GLY A 299 6.72 2.57 20.48
C GLY A 299 7.09 4.06 20.33
N PRO A 300 7.23 4.79 21.45
CA PRO A 300 7.53 6.22 21.44
C PRO A 300 8.94 6.53 20.92
N VAL A 301 9.13 7.67 20.23
CA VAL A 301 10.42 8.15 19.69
C VAL A 301 11.59 8.04 20.68
N VAL A 302 11.33 8.34 21.95
CA VAL A 302 12.29 8.21 23.04
C VAL A 302 11.69 7.28 24.08
N THR A 303 12.24 6.08 24.18
CA THR A 303 11.88 5.09 25.18
C THR A 303 13.10 4.41 25.78
N CYS A 304 12.98 4.01 27.04
CA CYS A 304 13.95 3.14 27.71
C CYS A 304 13.55 1.66 27.63
N ASP A 305 12.38 1.36 27.06
CA ASP A 305 11.92 -0.01 26.85
C ASP A 305 12.79 -0.69 25.78
N PRO A 306 13.54 -1.75 26.14
CA PRO A 306 14.40 -2.44 25.19
C PRO A 306 13.63 -3.32 24.19
N SER A 307 12.34 -3.61 24.41
CA SER A 307 11.51 -4.35 23.44
C SER A 307 10.99 -3.47 22.30
N SER A 308 11.10 -2.15 22.43
CA SER A 308 10.60 -1.20 21.45
C SER A 308 11.53 -1.02 20.25
N LEU A 309 11.00 -1.11 19.02
CA LEU A 309 11.83 -0.97 17.81
C LEU A 309 12.44 0.43 17.67
N SER A 310 11.83 1.48 18.22
CA SER A 310 12.46 2.81 18.26
C SER A 310 13.78 2.81 19.02
N ARG A 311 13.89 2.03 20.11
CA ARG A 311 15.11 1.89 20.89
C ARG A 311 16.19 1.16 20.09
N SER A 312 15.84 0.01 19.51
CA SER A 312 16.75 -0.77 18.66
C SER A 312 17.19 0.03 17.42
N GLY A 313 16.23 0.73 16.80
CA GLY A 313 16.45 1.62 15.66
C GLY A 313 17.42 2.76 15.98
N ALA A 314 17.21 3.46 17.09
CA ALA A 314 18.12 4.51 17.55
C ALA A 314 19.53 3.98 17.85
N CYS A 315 19.65 2.78 18.46
CA CYS A 315 20.93 2.12 18.68
C CYS A 315 21.65 1.77 17.38
N ALA A 316 20.92 1.40 16.33
CA ALA A 316 21.45 1.09 15.00
C ALA A 316 21.63 2.33 14.09
N GLY A 317 21.21 3.52 14.54
CA GLY A 317 21.29 4.76 13.77
C GLY A 317 20.19 4.93 12.71
N PHE A 318 19.08 4.19 12.81
CA PHE A 318 17.90 4.40 11.96
C PHE A 318 17.10 5.62 12.43
N LYS A 319 16.55 6.38 11.48
CA LYS A 319 15.63 7.49 11.75
C LYS A 319 14.27 6.93 12.15
N TRP A 320 13.65 7.51 13.17
CA TRP A 320 12.27 7.18 13.54
C TRP A 320 11.29 7.66 12.46
N PRO A 321 10.43 6.78 11.89
CA PRO A 321 9.44 7.18 10.89
C PRO A 321 8.37 8.09 11.52
N MET A 322 8.13 9.27 10.94
CA MET A 322 7.15 10.22 11.49
C MET A 322 5.71 9.77 11.27
N ASN A 323 5.45 9.05 10.19
CA ASN A 323 4.15 8.52 9.83
C ASN A 323 4.32 7.11 9.25
N PHE A 324 3.80 6.10 9.94
CA PHE A 324 3.82 4.72 9.45
C PHE A 324 2.87 4.50 8.27
N LYS A 325 1.91 5.41 8.02
CA LYS A 325 0.99 5.29 6.86
C LYS A 325 1.58 5.84 5.57
N ASP A 326 2.66 6.59 5.64
CA ASP A 326 3.31 7.18 4.47
C ASP A 326 4.06 6.09 3.69
N CYS A 327 3.65 5.89 2.43
CA CYS A 327 4.23 4.90 1.53
C CYS A 327 5.70 5.16 1.20
N GLY A 328 6.16 6.41 1.30
CA GLY A 328 7.58 6.78 1.14
C GLY A 328 8.49 6.15 2.20
N ASN A 329 7.92 5.72 3.32
CA ASN A 329 8.67 5.07 4.40
C ASN A 329 8.82 3.55 4.24
N TYR A 330 8.21 2.91 3.23
CA TYR A 330 8.23 1.45 3.08
C TYR A 330 9.65 0.85 3.10
N TYR A 331 10.56 1.31 2.22
CA TYR A 331 11.92 0.76 2.16
C TYR A 331 12.78 1.09 3.39
N PRO A 332 12.80 2.34 3.90
CA PRO A 332 13.47 2.65 5.17
C PRO A 332 12.96 1.79 6.34
N LEU A 333 11.64 1.61 6.43
CA LEU A 333 10.99 0.84 7.48
C LEU A 333 11.34 -0.64 7.38
N SER A 334 11.18 -1.25 6.20
CA SER A 334 11.59 -2.62 5.90
C SER A 334 13.05 -2.87 6.30
N ARG A 335 13.96 -2.00 5.85
CA ARG A 335 15.39 -2.14 6.16
C ARG A 335 15.65 -2.10 7.66
N SER A 336 15.01 -1.18 8.38
CA SER A 336 15.18 -1.04 9.82
C SER A 336 14.68 -2.27 10.59
N MET A 337 13.47 -2.74 10.27
CA MET A 337 12.83 -3.85 10.96
C MET A 337 13.53 -5.17 10.65
N THR A 338 13.96 -5.39 9.41
CA THR A 338 14.76 -6.56 9.03
C THR A 338 16.09 -6.59 9.76
N ALA A 339 16.81 -5.47 9.84
CA ALA A 339 18.07 -5.41 10.58
C ALA A 339 17.88 -5.71 12.08
N ILE A 340 16.79 -5.21 12.67
CA ILE A 340 16.45 -5.46 14.09
C ILE A 340 16.10 -6.94 14.27
N TRP A 341 15.22 -7.50 13.43
CA TRP A 341 14.82 -8.90 13.47
C TRP A 341 16.02 -9.85 13.31
N GLU A 342 16.88 -9.64 12.30
CA GLU A 342 18.08 -10.45 12.10
C GLU A 342 19.04 -10.34 13.29
N THR A 343 19.14 -9.18 13.92
CA THR A 343 19.94 -9.00 15.14
C THR A 343 19.39 -9.83 16.30
N HIS A 344 18.08 -9.87 16.49
CA HIS A 344 17.46 -10.72 17.52
C HIS A 344 17.68 -12.20 17.23
N VAL A 345 17.50 -12.63 15.97
CA VAL A 345 17.78 -14.01 15.55
C VAL A 345 19.23 -14.42 15.80
N LEU A 346 20.19 -13.54 15.49
CA LEU A 346 21.61 -13.79 15.78
C LEU A 346 21.90 -13.86 17.29
N ASP A 347 21.16 -13.13 18.12
CA ASP A 347 21.25 -13.27 19.58
C ASP A 347 20.68 -14.61 20.07
N CYS A 348 19.59 -15.10 19.47
CA CYS A 348 19.08 -16.45 19.73
C CYS A 348 20.12 -17.52 19.34
N TRP A 349 20.76 -17.40 18.16
CA TRP A 349 21.87 -18.28 17.77
C TRP A 349 23.04 -18.21 18.75
N ARG A 350 23.37 -17.01 19.24
CA ARG A 350 24.41 -16.83 20.26
C ARG A 350 24.07 -17.61 21.54
N LEU A 351 22.81 -17.58 21.98
CA LEU A 351 22.35 -18.32 23.15
C LEU A 351 22.38 -19.83 22.91
N GLU A 352 21.86 -20.28 21.77
CA GLU A 352 21.80 -21.70 21.39
C GLU A 352 23.18 -22.34 21.22
N LEU A 353 24.17 -21.56 20.78
CA LEU A 353 25.57 -21.98 20.67
C LEU A 353 26.37 -21.75 21.98
N GLU A 354 25.70 -21.34 23.06
CA GLU A 354 26.29 -21.06 24.38
C GLU A 354 27.43 -20.02 24.34
N PHE A 355 27.35 -19.06 23.42
CA PHE A 355 28.33 -18.00 23.30
C PHE A 355 28.01 -16.84 24.24
N ASN A 356 29.04 -16.40 24.97
CA ASN A 356 28.94 -15.19 25.80
C ASN A 356 28.97 -13.88 24.99
N ASN A 357 29.27 -13.93 23.69
CA ASN A 357 29.35 -12.76 22.81
C ASN A 357 29.14 -13.13 21.33
N TYR A 358 28.36 -12.34 20.58
CA TYR A 358 28.07 -12.56 19.17
C TYR A 358 29.32 -12.60 18.28
N LYS A 359 30.40 -11.91 18.68
CA LYS A 359 31.68 -11.87 17.93
C LYS A 359 32.35 -13.24 17.80
N LYS A 360 31.89 -14.24 18.55
CA LYS A 360 32.40 -15.62 18.47
C LYS A 360 31.75 -16.46 17.38
N ILE A 361 30.60 -16.03 16.84
CA ILE A 361 29.85 -16.79 15.82
C ILE A 361 30.71 -17.01 14.57
N ASN A 362 31.25 -15.94 13.97
CA ASN A 362 32.03 -16.06 12.74
C ASN A 362 33.34 -16.86 12.93
N PRO A 363 34.20 -16.54 13.92
CA PRO A 363 35.42 -17.32 14.15
C PRO A 363 35.18 -18.80 14.42
N TYR A 364 34.05 -19.14 15.04
CA TYR A 364 33.66 -20.53 15.28
C TYR A 364 33.37 -21.27 13.97
N PHE A 365 32.52 -20.73 13.10
CA PHE A 365 32.20 -21.35 11.82
C PHE A 365 33.37 -21.32 10.85
N ASP A 366 34.20 -20.28 10.87
CA ASP A 366 35.44 -20.22 10.09
C ASP A 366 36.40 -21.35 10.50
N ALA A 367 36.56 -21.59 11.81
CA ALA A 367 37.39 -22.68 12.30
C ALA A 367 36.85 -24.05 11.88
N LEU A 368 35.54 -24.28 12.01
CA LEU A 368 34.91 -25.52 11.56
C LEU A 368 35.00 -25.74 10.06
N ALA A 369 34.85 -24.68 9.25
CA ALA A 369 35.02 -24.73 7.81
C ALA A 369 36.46 -25.10 7.42
N ASN A 370 37.45 -24.49 8.06
CA ASN A 370 38.86 -24.78 7.83
C ASN A 370 39.23 -26.22 8.22
N GLU A 371 38.54 -26.80 9.20
CA GLU A 371 38.72 -28.18 9.64
C GLU A 371 37.85 -29.19 8.87
N ALA A 372 37.01 -28.73 7.92
CA ALA A 372 36.00 -29.56 7.24
C ALA A 372 35.05 -30.29 8.22
N LYS A 373 34.72 -29.63 9.34
CA LYS A 373 33.84 -30.12 10.41
C LYS A 373 32.57 -29.28 10.55
N LEU A 374 32.12 -28.65 9.46
CA LEU A 374 30.85 -27.93 9.48
C LEU A 374 29.72 -28.92 9.82
N PRO A 375 28.77 -28.53 10.69
CA PRO A 375 27.59 -29.34 10.94
C PRO A 375 26.78 -29.56 9.66
N THR A 376 25.98 -30.63 9.64
CA THR A 376 25.10 -30.90 8.50
C THR A 376 23.92 -29.93 8.48
N PHE A 377 23.22 -29.85 7.36
CA PHE A 377 22.01 -29.02 7.23
C PHE A 377 20.95 -29.40 8.27
N GLU A 378 20.75 -30.69 8.51
CA GLU A 378 19.78 -31.21 9.47
C GLU A 378 20.09 -30.77 10.90
N TRP A 379 21.39 -30.65 11.24
CA TRP A 379 21.79 -30.11 12.53
C TRP A 379 21.40 -28.63 12.65
N PHE A 380 21.65 -27.83 11.61
CA PHE A 380 21.27 -26.42 11.60
C PHE A 380 19.76 -26.23 11.64
N LEU A 381 19.03 -27.03 10.86
CA LEU A 381 17.57 -26.98 10.81
C LEU A 381 16.97 -27.32 12.18
N ALA A 382 17.42 -28.40 12.82
CA ALA A 382 16.94 -28.77 14.16
C ALA A 382 17.20 -27.67 15.20
N LYS A 383 18.34 -26.97 15.12
CA LYS A 383 18.63 -25.81 15.99
C LYS A 383 17.75 -24.61 15.68
N ALA A 384 17.48 -24.36 14.40
CA ALA A 384 16.59 -23.28 14.00
C ALA A 384 15.14 -23.53 14.43
N GLU A 385 14.66 -24.78 14.34
CA GLU A 385 13.36 -25.20 14.87
C GLU A 385 13.26 -24.92 16.37
N TRP A 386 14.32 -25.21 17.15
CA TRP A 386 14.34 -24.89 18.59
C TRP A 386 14.25 -23.39 18.85
N ILE A 387 14.95 -22.57 18.06
CA ILE A 387 14.86 -21.11 18.15
C ILE A 387 13.44 -20.64 17.85
N VAL A 388 12.78 -21.19 16.83
CA VAL A 388 11.39 -20.86 16.50
C VAL A 388 10.46 -21.22 17.65
N ASP A 389 10.53 -22.46 18.15
CA ASP A 389 9.70 -22.94 19.25
C ASP A 389 9.86 -22.08 20.51
N CYS A 390 11.08 -21.65 20.79
CA CYS A 390 11.39 -20.83 21.96
C CYS A 390 11.00 -19.36 21.80
N TYR A 391 11.08 -18.77 20.59
CA TYR A 391 11.09 -17.30 20.45
C TYR A 391 10.17 -16.74 19.35
N MET A 392 9.43 -17.57 18.63
CA MET A 392 8.59 -17.14 17.49
C MET A 392 7.23 -17.84 17.42
N THR A 393 6.71 -18.34 18.55
CA THR A 393 5.40 -18.98 18.64
C THR A 393 4.46 -18.26 19.60
N PRO A 394 3.13 -18.42 19.46
CA PRO A 394 2.17 -17.93 20.44
C PRO A 394 2.39 -18.56 21.83
N ASP A 395 2.75 -19.84 21.89
CA ASP A 395 3.05 -20.53 23.14
C ASP A 395 4.27 -19.93 23.84
N ALA A 396 5.32 -19.57 23.10
CA ALA A 396 6.48 -18.87 23.65
C ALA A 396 6.10 -17.48 24.21
N TYR A 397 5.19 -16.76 23.53
CA TYR A 397 4.68 -15.48 24.01
C TYR A 397 3.94 -15.63 25.34
N GLU A 398 3.00 -16.58 25.44
CA GLU A 398 2.26 -16.86 26.67
C GLU A 398 3.19 -17.37 27.79
N GLN A 399 4.17 -18.20 27.44
CA GLN A 399 5.21 -18.66 28.36
C GLN A 399 6.01 -17.49 28.93
N ALA A 400 6.36 -16.49 28.11
CA ALA A 400 7.10 -15.31 28.56
C ALA A 400 6.26 -14.44 29.50
N LEU A 401 4.93 -14.41 29.34
CA LEU A 401 4.03 -13.68 30.24
C LEU A 401 3.80 -14.34 31.61
N SER A 402 4.24 -15.60 31.81
CA SER A 402 3.95 -16.36 33.02
C SER A 402 5.15 -17.17 33.51
N GLU A 403 5.70 -16.78 34.67
CA GLU A 403 6.76 -17.55 35.34
C GLU A 403 6.34 -19.01 35.59
N THR A 404 5.08 -19.26 35.90
CA THR A 404 4.55 -20.62 36.12
C THR A 404 4.60 -21.46 34.85
N LEU A 405 4.21 -20.88 33.70
CA LEU A 405 4.28 -21.57 32.41
C LEU A 405 5.74 -21.83 32.04
N ASN A 406 6.62 -20.83 32.18
CA ASN A 406 8.05 -20.99 31.92
C ASN A 406 8.69 -22.06 32.81
N ASN A 407 8.36 -22.11 34.10
CA ASN A 407 8.88 -23.13 35.01
C ASN A 407 8.40 -24.56 34.67
N SER A 408 7.22 -24.66 34.05
CA SER A 408 6.61 -25.93 33.65
C SER A 408 7.03 -26.40 32.25
N ALA A 409 7.62 -25.51 31.44
CA ALA A 409 8.11 -25.84 30.11
C ALA A 409 9.26 -26.86 30.16
N PRO A 410 9.50 -27.63 29.09
CA PRO A 410 10.70 -28.46 28.96
C PRO A 410 11.99 -27.65 29.13
N ASP A 411 13.03 -28.23 29.72
CA ASP A 411 14.27 -27.49 30.05
C ASP A 411 14.94 -26.81 28.84
N HIS A 412 14.78 -27.36 27.63
CA HIS A 412 15.31 -26.77 26.40
C HIS A 412 14.47 -25.60 25.84
N LEU A 413 13.23 -25.43 26.32
CA LEU A 413 12.35 -24.30 25.97
C LEU A 413 12.30 -23.23 27.08
N LYS A 414 12.93 -23.47 28.24
CA LYS A 414 12.93 -22.51 29.35
C LYS A 414 13.75 -21.28 29.01
N PHE A 415 13.19 -20.11 29.29
CA PHE A 415 13.95 -18.88 29.19
C PHE A 415 15.03 -18.80 30.27
N PRO A 416 16.29 -18.47 29.91
CA PRO A 416 17.33 -18.27 30.90
C PRO A 416 17.01 -17.04 31.76
N ILE A 417 17.16 -17.17 33.07
CA ILE A 417 16.93 -16.05 33.99
C ILE A 417 18.02 -14.99 33.78
N GLY A 418 17.63 -13.87 33.17
CA GLY A 418 18.49 -12.72 32.94
C GLY A 418 18.79 -11.93 34.22
N LYS A 419 19.75 -11.02 34.13
CA LYS A 419 19.94 -10.00 35.19
C LYS A 419 18.81 -8.97 35.08
N PRO A 420 18.28 -8.46 36.20
CA PRO A 420 17.27 -7.41 36.18
C PRO A 420 17.74 -6.24 35.31
N HIS A 421 16.89 -5.81 34.37
CA HIS A 421 17.18 -4.64 33.56
C HIS A 421 17.25 -3.43 34.49
N SER A 422 18.46 -2.90 34.69
CA SER A 422 18.64 -1.65 35.41
C SER A 422 18.13 -0.55 34.49
N SER A 423 16.89 -0.10 34.70
CA SER A 423 16.33 1.02 33.96
C SER A 423 17.37 2.13 33.96
N CYS A 424 17.85 2.49 32.77
CA CYS A 424 18.86 3.53 32.64
C CYS A 424 18.26 4.77 33.30
N GLY A 425 18.77 5.11 34.49
CA GLY A 425 18.18 6.11 35.37
C GLY A 425 17.87 7.32 34.51
N THR A 426 16.59 7.73 34.52
CA THR A 426 16.01 8.75 33.67
C THR A 426 17.08 9.80 33.45
N ILE A 427 17.68 9.83 32.25
CA ILE A 427 18.63 10.88 31.90
C ILE A 427 17.79 12.13 32.06
N SER A 428 17.99 12.79 33.20
CA SER A 428 17.37 14.06 33.48
C SER A 428 18.01 14.96 32.46
N THR A 429 17.35 15.07 31.31
CA THR A 429 17.64 16.07 30.31
C THR A 429 17.41 17.38 31.04
N SER A 430 18.43 17.81 31.77
CA SER A 430 18.68 19.20 32.08
C SER A 430 18.84 19.84 30.71
N GLN A 431 17.71 20.14 30.09
CA GLN A 431 17.65 21.22 29.12
C GLN A 431 18.25 22.41 29.87
N SER A 432 19.51 22.71 29.60
CA SER A 432 20.07 23.99 29.95
C SER A 432 19.12 25.00 29.33
N LYS A 433 18.47 25.80 30.17
CA LYS A 433 17.87 27.06 29.75
C LYS A 433 19.00 27.92 29.17
N GLY A 434 19.31 27.71 27.90
CA GLY A 434 20.03 28.67 27.10
C GLY A 434 19.05 29.80 26.84
N ASN A 435 19.23 30.90 27.56
CA ASN A 435 18.60 32.16 27.25
C ASN A 435 19.17 32.65 25.92
N ASP A 436 18.47 32.41 24.82
CA ASP A 436 18.59 33.22 23.61
C ASP A 436 17.17 33.44 23.07
N GLU A 437 16.57 34.52 23.54
CA GLU A 437 15.33 35.10 23.05
C GLU A 437 15.69 36.17 22.01
N PRO A 438 15.21 36.12 20.76
CA PRO A 438 15.31 37.24 19.85
C PRO A 438 14.24 38.28 20.22
N THR A 439 14.70 39.38 20.79
CA THR A 439 13.97 40.63 21.03
C THR A 439 12.99 40.96 19.89
N THR A 440 11.68 41.02 20.20
CA THR A 440 10.77 41.95 19.52
C THR A 440 9.85 42.58 20.55
N ASN A 441 10.21 43.80 20.94
CA ASN A 441 9.38 44.69 21.75
C ASN A 441 8.18 45.18 20.93
N MET A 442 6.97 45.03 21.45
CA MET A 442 5.97 46.11 21.37
C MET A 442 5.17 46.16 22.67
N ALA A 443 5.35 47.29 23.36
CA ALA A 443 4.62 47.69 24.53
C ALA A 443 3.18 48.09 24.15
N ILE A 444 2.19 47.59 24.90
CA ILE A 444 0.86 48.18 24.95
C ILE A 444 0.69 48.78 26.34
N SER A 445 0.59 50.11 26.36
CA SER A 445 0.20 50.92 27.51
C SER A 445 -1.30 50.85 27.75
N LYS A 446 -1.66 51.01 29.03
CA LYS A 446 -2.98 50.90 29.65
C LYS A 446 -3.94 52.08 29.38
N ASP A 447 -5.25 51.72 29.42
CA ASP A 447 -6.47 52.44 29.88
C ASP A 447 -7.00 53.67 29.10
N PRO A 448 -8.31 54.05 29.16
CA PRO A 448 -9.35 53.62 30.13
C PRO A 448 -10.75 53.24 29.58
N GLU A 449 -11.55 52.73 30.52
CA GLU A 449 -13.01 52.46 30.54
C GLU A 449 -13.89 53.57 29.94
N VAL A 450 -14.92 53.20 29.16
CA VAL A 450 -16.29 53.77 29.19
C VAL A 450 -17.31 52.72 28.68
N GLU A 451 -18.41 52.60 29.44
CA GLU A 451 -19.61 51.76 29.27
C GLU A 451 -20.36 51.92 27.94
N GLY A 452 -21.09 50.87 27.53
CA GLY A 452 -22.13 50.94 26.51
C GLY A 452 -22.64 49.58 26.03
N ASP A 453 -23.80 49.18 26.53
CA ASP A 453 -24.55 47.95 26.23
C ASP A 453 -24.81 47.69 24.74
N ALA A 454 -24.58 46.45 24.29
CA ALA A 454 -25.43 45.74 23.32
C ALA A 454 -25.01 44.27 23.20
N GLU A 455 -25.99 43.39 23.32
CA GLU A 455 -25.91 41.92 23.21
C GLU A 455 -25.30 41.47 21.87
N ASP A 456 -24.26 40.63 21.91
CA ASP A 456 -24.01 39.63 20.86
C ASP A 456 -23.07 38.51 21.33
N LYS A 457 -23.38 37.28 20.94
CA LYS A 457 -22.79 36.00 21.41
C LYS A 457 -21.27 35.89 21.15
N PRO A 458 -20.51 35.21 22.03
CA PRO A 458 -19.07 35.01 21.83
C PRO A 458 -18.76 33.90 20.79
N PRO A 459 -17.68 34.04 20.00
CA PRO A 459 -17.18 32.97 19.14
C PRO A 459 -16.41 31.94 19.98
N THR A 460 -16.76 30.67 19.77
CA THR A 460 -16.15 29.50 20.40
C THR A 460 -14.67 29.39 20.02
N GLN A 461 -13.78 29.52 21.00
CA GLN A 461 -12.36 29.20 20.87
C GLN A 461 -12.20 27.69 20.70
N SER A 462 -11.62 27.24 19.59
CA SER A 462 -11.17 25.87 19.41
C SER A 462 -10.05 25.58 20.41
N SER A 463 -10.34 24.75 21.40
CA SER A 463 -9.35 24.29 22.37
C SER A 463 -8.40 23.31 21.71
N GLU A 464 -7.17 23.74 21.41
CA GLU A 464 -6.06 22.84 21.12
C GLU A 464 -5.92 21.84 22.27
N SER A 465 -6.35 20.60 22.01
CA SER A 465 -6.21 19.51 22.96
C SER A 465 -4.72 19.16 23.07
N LYS A 466 -4.09 19.53 24.19
CA LYS A 466 -2.72 19.12 24.52
C LYS A 466 -2.64 17.60 24.45
N LYS A 467 -2.02 17.05 23.39
CA LYS A 467 -1.75 15.61 23.24
C LYS A 467 -1.10 15.09 24.53
N LYS A 468 -1.86 14.30 25.30
CA LYS A 468 -1.43 13.67 26.55
C LYS A 468 -0.27 12.74 26.18
N LYS A 469 0.91 12.93 26.79
CA LYS A 469 2.05 12.03 26.59
C LYS A 469 1.58 10.59 26.87
N PRO A 470 1.91 9.61 26.00
CA PRO A 470 1.54 8.22 26.23
C PRO A 470 2.13 7.79 27.57
N ALA A 471 1.26 7.33 28.48
CA ALA A 471 1.69 6.81 29.77
C ALA A 471 2.45 5.51 29.55
N THR A 472 3.60 5.36 30.21
CA THR A 472 4.32 4.08 30.27
C THR A 472 3.38 3.01 30.81
N HIS A 473 3.33 1.85 30.16
CA HIS A 473 2.55 0.71 30.65
C HIS A 473 3.01 0.34 32.08
N VAL A 474 2.05 0.15 32.98
CA VAL A 474 2.30 -0.27 34.35
C VAL A 474 1.71 -1.66 34.50
N GLU A 475 2.57 -2.64 34.76
CA GLU A 475 2.13 -4.01 34.96
C GLU A 475 1.17 -4.13 36.14
N GLU A 476 0.23 -5.07 36.02
CA GLU A 476 -0.69 -5.37 37.10
C GLU A 476 0.04 -5.91 38.33
N LYS A 477 -0.51 -5.64 39.52
CA LYS A 477 0.08 -6.12 40.77
C LYS A 477 0.05 -7.64 40.79
N GLY A 478 1.24 -8.26 40.75
CA GLY A 478 1.39 -9.71 40.73
C GLY A 478 1.74 -10.29 39.37
N PHE A 479 1.98 -9.46 38.35
CA PHE A 479 2.61 -9.91 37.11
C PHE A 479 3.98 -10.53 37.41
N THR A 480 4.17 -11.78 37.01
CA THR A 480 5.41 -12.56 37.22
C THR A 480 6.18 -12.82 35.93
N GLY A 481 5.60 -12.48 34.77
CA GLY A 481 6.23 -12.66 33.47
C GLY A 481 7.32 -11.62 33.14
N ASP A 482 7.87 -11.77 31.95
CA ASP A 482 8.77 -10.83 31.29
C ASP A 482 8.06 -10.22 30.07
N ARG A 483 7.44 -9.06 30.27
CA ARG A 483 6.75 -8.31 29.21
C ARG A 483 7.68 -7.92 28.07
N VAL A 484 8.93 -7.58 28.38
CA VAL A 484 9.92 -7.15 27.39
C VAL A 484 10.24 -8.32 26.45
N LEU A 485 10.47 -9.49 27.03
CA LEU A 485 10.69 -10.71 26.25
C LEU A 485 9.44 -11.07 25.44
N ALA A 486 8.25 -11.05 26.06
CA ALA A 486 6.99 -11.33 25.38
C ALA A 486 6.77 -10.41 24.17
N ASN A 487 6.96 -9.09 24.32
CA ASN A 487 6.86 -8.14 23.21
C ASN A 487 7.88 -8.43 22.10
N THR A 488 9.10 -8.83 22.47
CA THR A 488 10.15 -9.19 21.50
C THR A 488 9.78 -10.46 20.73
N ILE A 489 9.25 -11.48 21.42
CA ILE A 489 8.75 -12.72 20.80
C ILE A 489 7.61 -12.42 19.82
N LEU A 490 6.67 -11.58 20.23
CA LEU A 490 5.55 -11.18 19.38
C LEU A 490 6.04 -10.45 18.11
N PHE A 491 6.98 -9.51 18.24
CA PHE A 491 7.62 -8.87 17.09
C PHE A 491 8.33 -9.89 16.20
N MET A 492 9.13 -10.78 16.77
CA MET A 492 9.90 -11.78 16.01
C MET A 492 8.98 -12.72 15.24
N MET A 493 7.88 -13.17 15.85
CA MET A 493 6.84 -13.98 15.23
C MET A 493 6.17 -13.23 14.08
N GLU A 494 5.54 -12.07 14.35
CA GLU A 494 4.80 -11.33 13.32
C GLU A 494 5.70 -10.89 12.15
N TYR A 495 6.92 -10.43 12.46
CA TYR A 495 7.83 -9.97 11.42
C TYR A 495 8.48 -11.14 10.66
N SER A 496 8.58 -12.34 11.25
CA SER A 496 8.99 -13.52 10.49
C SER A 496 7.98 -13.90 9.41
N TRP A 497 6.68 -13.74 9.67
CA TRP A 497 5.64 -13.91 8.65
C TRP A 497 5.73 -12.84 7.57
N TRP A 498 6.07 -11.60 7.93
CA TRP A 498 6.32 -10.54 6.94
C TRP A 498 7.56 -10.82 6.07
N ILE A 499 8.65 -11.33 6.68
CA ILE A 499 9.85 -11.75 5.96
C ILE A 499 9.47 -12.86 4.98
N GLU A 500 8.72 -13.85 5.45
CA GLU A 500 8.27 -14.94 4.61
C GLU A 500 7.45 -14.44 3.42
N ALA A 501 6.48 -13.56 3.68
CA ALA A 501 5.75 -12.90 2.61
C ALA A 501 6.73 -12.25 1.60
N THR A 502 7.80 -11.63 2.07
CA THR A 502 8.80 -11.00 1.19
C THR A 502 9.63 -11.99 0.37
N TYR A 503 9.78 -13.26 0.79
CA TYR A 503 10.49 -14.28 0.01
C TYR A 503 9.57 -15.11 -0.88
N ALA A 504 8.47 -15.63 -0.34
CA ALA A 504 7.56 -16.49 -1.09
C ALA A 504 6.87 -15.75 -2.24
N ILE A 505 6.59 -14.45 -2.10
CA ILE A 505 6.00 -13.65 -3.18
C ILE A 505 6.91 -13.63 -4.43
N PRO A 506 8.21 -13.25 -4.33
CA PRO A 506 9.23 -13.45 -5.37
C PRO A 506 9.33 -14.84 -5.98
N GLU A 507 9.06 -15.87 -5.18
CA GLU A 507 9.23 -17.27 -5.58
C GLU A 507 7.94 -17.90 -6.13
N GLY A 508 6.81 -17.18 -6.09
CA GLY A 508 5.50 -17.68 -6.53
C GLY A 508 4.80 -18.60 -5.52
N ASP A 509 5.36 -18.80 -4.33
CA ASP A 509 4.80 -19.65 -3.27
C ASP A 509 3.81 -18.88 -2.38
N ILE A 510 2.80 -18.28 -3.00
CA ILE A 510 1.97 -17.27 -2.31
C ILE A 510 0.80 -17.89 -1.55
N GLY A 511 0.45 -19.15 -1.85
CA GLY A 511 -0.84 -19.78 -1.51
C GLY A 511 -1.24 -19.75 -0.02
N TRP A 512 -0.28 -19.65 0.89
CA TRP A 512 -0.50 -19.77 2.33
C TRP A 512 -0.25 -18.49 3.14
N ILE A 513 0.36 -17.46 2.54
CA ILE A 513 0.72 -16.20 3.23
C ILE A 513 -0.53 -15.41 3.70
N TRP A 514 -1.66 -15.57 3.02
CA TRP A 514 -2.82 -14.67 3.13
C TRP A 514 -3.53 -14.72 4.49
N ILE A 515 -3.59 -15.89 5.11
CA ILE A 515 -4.32 -16.09 6.38
C ILE A 515 -3.67 -15.24 7.50
N PHE A 516 -2.35 -15.05 7.44
CA PHE A 516 -1.58 -14.32 8.45
C PHE A 516 -1.67 -12.81 8.29
N VAL A 517 -1.68 -12.33 7.04
CA VAL A 517 -1.78 -10.89 6.81
C VAL A 517 -3.12 -10.36 7.35
N ALA A 518 -4.18 -11.17 7.30
CA ALA A 518 -5.48 -10.82 7.85
C ALA A 518 -5.47 -10.74 9.38
N ALA A 519 -4.76 -11.64 10.07
CA ALA A 519 -4.68 -11.64 11.53
C ALA A 519 -3.84 -10.48 12.10
N VAL A 520 -2.80 -10.05 11.37
CA VAL A 520 -1.86 -9.00 11.82
C VAL A 520 -2.31 -7.60 11.40
N ALA A 521 -3.16 -7.49 10.37
CA ALA A 521 -3.66 -6.20 9.92
C ALA A 521 -4.64 -5.60 10.94
N GLY A 522 -4.21 -4.57 11.67
CA GLY A 522 -5.11 -3.73 12.49
C GLY A 522 -6.15 -2.95 11.68
N ASN A 523 -6.21 -3.16 10.36
CA ASN A 523 -7.14 -2.55 9.43
C ASN A 523 -8.24 -3.55 9.06
N THR A 524 -9.42 -3.41 9.69
CA THR A 524 -10.59 -4.28 9.51
C THR A 524 -11.04 -4.40 8.05
N ASN A 525 -10.84 -3.37 7.22
CA ASN A 525 -11.18 -3.44 5.79
C ASN A 525 -10.29 -4.45 5.07
N TYR A 526 -8.98 -4.45 5.35
CA TYR A 526 -8.05 -5.43 4.77
C TYR A 526 -8.34 -6.84 5.25
N VAL A 527 -8.73 -7.03 6.52
CA VAL A 527 -9.14 -8.34 7.04
C VAL A 527 -10.29 -8.90 6.23
N ASN A 528 -11.33 -8.10 5.97
CA ASN A 528 -12.48 -8.54 5.17
C ASN A 528 -12.09 -8.85 3.72
N LEU A 529 -11.26 -8.02 3.09
CA LEU A 529 -10.81 -8.25 1.71
C LEU A 529 -9.95 -9.52 1.60
N LEU A 530 -9.07 -9.77 2.58
CA LEU A 530 -8.26 -10.98 2.63
C LEU A 530 -9.10 -12.23 2.89
N LEU A 531 -10.15 -12.12 3.72
CA LEU A 531 -11.10 -13.22 3.94
C LEU A 531 -11.92 -13.53 2.68
N GLU A 532 -12.38 -12.51 1.96
CA GLU A 532 -13.05 -12.72 0.66
C GLU A 532 -12.12 -13.36 -0.37
N MET A 533 -10.85 -12.96 -0.37
CA MET A 533 -9.82 -13.52 -1.23
C MET A 533 -9.47 -14.97 -0.83
N TYR A 534 -9.44 -15.28 0.47
CA TYR A 534 -9.35 -16.66 0.97
C TYR A 534 -10.53 -17.49 0.45
N CYS A 535 -11.76 -16.99 0.59
CA CYS A 535 -12.95 -17.66 0.08
C CYS A 535 -12.91 -17.83 -1.44
N LEU A 536 -12.37 -16.86 -2.17
CA LEU A 536 -12.17 -16.92 -3.62
C LEU A 536 -11.30 -18.11 -3.99
N PHE A 537 -10.11 -18.23 -3.41
CA PHE A 537 -9.24 -19.36 -3.70
C PHE A 537 -9.81 -20.66 -3.18
N GLN A 538 -10.27 -20.72 -1.94
CA GLN A 538 -10.63 -22.00 -1.32
C GLN A 538 -11.90 -22.60 -1.92
N TYR A 539 -12.94 -21.80 -2.11
CA TYR A 539 -14.28 -22.30 -2.46
C TYR A 539 -14.73 -21.91 -3.87
N LYS A 540 -14.28 -20.77 -4.41
CA LYS A 540 -14.81 -20.22 -5.66
C LYS A 540 -13.92 -20.55 -6.88
N SER A 541 -12.68 -20.99 -6.69
CA SER A 541 -11.70 -21.23 -7.77
C SER A 541 -11.44 -22.72 -8.04
N SER A 542 -11.26 -23.09 -9.31
CA SER A 542 -10.68 -24.39 -9.69
C SER A 542 -9.19 -24.44 -9.31
N GLN A 543 -8.61 -25.64 -9.21
CA GLN A 543 -7.17 -25.77 -8.97
C GLN A 543 -6.36 -25.05 -10.06
N ASN A 544 -6.75 -25.22 -11.33
CA ASN A 544 -6.10 -24.54 -12.47
C ASN A 544 -6.17 -23.01 -12.35
N LEU A 545 -7.29 -22.45 -11.88
CA LEU A 545 -7.41 -21.01 -11.63
C LEU A 545 -6.47 -20.55 -10.50
N LYS A 546 -6.42 -21.31 -9.39
CA LYS A 546 -5.52 -21.00 -8.26
C LYS A 546 -4.07 -20.99 -8.71
N ASP A 547 -3.63 -22.06 -9.39
CA ASP A 547 -2.25 -22.22 -9.84
C ASP A 547 -1.87 -21.12 -10.84
N ALA A 548 -2.76 -20.82 -11.80
CA ALA A 548 -2.55 -19.75 -12.77
C ALA A 548 -2.42 -18.38 -12.10
N ILE A 549 -3.24 -18.09 -11.08
CA ILE A 549 -3.13 -16.85 -10.32
C ILE A 549 -1.82 -16.84 -9.52
N TRP A 550 -1.56 -17.86 -8.70
CA TRP A 550 -0.39 -17.92 -7.82
C TRP A 550 0.94 -17.82 -8.58
N ASN A 551 1.06 -18.49 -9.72
CA ASN A 551 2.26 -18.44 -10.57
C ASN A 551 2.50 -17.06 -11.20
N ASN A 552 1.46 -16.22 -11.33
CA ASN A 552 1.53 -14.96 -12.08
C ASN A 552 1.21 -13.70 -11.27
N TRP A 553 0.86 -13.85 -10.00
CA TRP A 553 0.42 -12.73 -9.18
C TRP A 553 1.56 -11.78 -8.87
N LEU A 554 2.78 -12.30 -8.74
CA LEU A 554 3.94 -11.44 -8.65
C LEU A 554 4.39 -10.97 -10.02
N VAL A 555 4.55 -9.65 -10.10
CA VAL A 555 5.19 -8.96 -11.20
C VAL A 555 6.65 -8.68 -10.88
N ASN A 556 7.58 -9.51 -11.36
CA ASN A 556 9.01 -9.23 -11.28
C ASN A 556 9.53 -8.57 -12.57
N VAL A 557 9.76 -7.24 -12.51
CA VAL A 557 10.18 -6.44 -13.67
C VAL A 557 11.69 -6.30 -13.87
N THR A 558 12.53 -6.67 -12.89
CA THR A 558 13.97 -6.32 -12.91
C THR A 558 14.88 -7.46 -13.37
N ASP A 559 15.82 -7.15 -14.28
CA ASP A 559 16.96 -8.03 -14.65
C ASP A 559 18.12 -7.99 -13.63
N MET A 560 18.00 -7.18 -12.57
CA MET A 560 19.10 -6.87 -11.65
C MET A 560 19.54 -8.03 -10.77
N VAL A 561 18.76 -9.11 -10.75
CA VAL A 561 19.10 -10.29 -10.00
C VAL A 561 20.24 -11.04 -10.73
N LYS A 562 20.14 -11.36 -12.03
CA LYS A 562 21.04 -12.28 -12.79
C LYS A 562 22.57 -12.05 -12.81
N LYS A 563 23.15 -11.01 -12.19
CA LYS A 563 24.59 -10.71 -12.29
C LYS A 563 25.46 -11.21 -11.12
N SER A 564 24.94 -11.94 -10.14
CA SER A 564 25.77 -12.47 -9.06
C SER A 564 25.71 -14.00 -8.92
N GLY A 565 26.79 -14.70 -9.31
CA GLY A 565 27.05 -16.07 -8.82
C GLY A 565 27.10 -17.20 -9.85
N LYS A 566 28.02 -17.14 -10.82
CA LYS A 566 28.57 -18.38 -11.40
C LYS A 566 29.57 -18.97 -10.40
N ASN A 567 29.14 -19.91 -9.55
CA ASN A 567 29.93 -20.98 -8.92
C ASN A 567 29.18 -21.54 -7.72
N PHE A 568 28.30 -22.54 -7.90
CA PHE A 568 28.10 -23.59 -6.89
C PHE A 568 27.40 -24.81 -7.50
N ASP A 569 27.98 -25.98 -7.21
CA ASP A 569 27.81 -27.27 -7.89
C ASP A 569 26.40 -27.87 -7.71
N ASP A 570 25.82 -28.37 -8.80
CA ASP A 570 24.40 -28.72 -8.98
C ASP A 570 24.00 -30.09 -8.37
N LYS A 571 24.91 -30.72 -7.62
CA LYS A 571 24.74 -32.10 -7.12
C LYS A 571 24.09 -32.23 -5.75
N PHE A 572 24.00 -31.15 -4.97
CA PHE A 572 23.60 -31.25 -3.55
C PHE A 572 22.08 -31.26 -3.34
N LEU A 573 21.28 -30.70 -4.27
CA LEU A 573 19.82 -30.51 -4.09
C LEU A 573 18.92 -31.59 -4.72
N ARG A 574 19.47 -32.68 -5.27
CA ARG A 574 18.64 -33.79 -5.83
C ARG A 574 18.27 -34.89 -4.83
N LYS A 575 18.16 -34.58 -3.53
CA LYS A 575 17.79 -35.56 -2.49
C LYS A 575 16.78 -35.02 -1.48
N SER A 576 15.72 -34.37 -1.95
CA SER A 576 14.46 -34.28 -1.21
C SER A 576 13.45 -35.27 -1.84
N PRO A 577 12.71 -36.05 -1.03
CA PRO A 577 11.76 -37.03 -1.53
C PRO A 577 10.49 -36.32 -2.05
N SER A 578 10.01 -36.72 -3.22
CA SER A 578 8.71 -36.32 -3.75
C SER A 578 7.57 -36.70 -2.79
N PRO A 579 6.48 -35.92 -2.70
CA PRO A 579 5.33 -36.29 -1.90
C PRO A 579 4.67 -37.56 -2.48
N ILE A 580 4.49 -38.55 -1.61
CA ILE A 580 3.79 -39.80 -1.90
C ILE A 580 2.29 -39.47 -1.99
N LEU A 581 1.76 -39.38 -3.21
CA LEU A 581 0.32 -39.41 -3.46
C LEU A 581 -0.17 -40.84 -3.22
N HIS A 582 -0.96 -41.04 -2.17
CA HIS A 582 -1.74 -42.26 -1.96
C HIS A 582 -2.95 -42.25 -2.92
N GLU A 583 -2.99 -43.21 -3.84
CA GLU A 583 -4.20 -43.52 -4.61
C GLU A 583 -5.26 -44.19 -3.71
N PRO A 584 -6.56 -43.87 -3.85
CA PRO A 584 -7.63 -44.58 -3.16
C PRO A 584 -7.93 -45.93 -3.82
N PRO A 585 -8.39 -46.95 -3.06
CA PRO A 585 -8.58 -48.30 -3.59
C PRO A 585 -9.81 -48.36 -4.49
N THR A 586 -9.60 -48.75 -5.74
CA THR A 586 -10.68 -49.15 -6.66
C THR A 586 -11.22 -50.52 -6.28
N SER A 587 -12.50 -50.60 -5.94
CA SER A 587 -13.25 -51.85 -5.80
C SER A 587 -13.77 -52.29 -7.17
N SER A 588 -13.29 -53.45 -7.64
CA SER A 588 -13.86 -54.16 -8.79
C SER A 588 -15.17 -54.86 -8.43
N PRO A 589 -16.07 -55.07 -9.39
CA PRO A 589 -16.87 -56.29 -9.44
C PRO A 589 -16.37 -57.24 -10.53
N SER A 590 -16.38 -58.51 -10.14
CA SER A 590 -16.06 -59.74 -10.85
C SER A 590 -16.79 -59.98 -12.18
N GLY A 591 -16.08 -60.59 -13.15
CA GLY A 591 -16.42 -61.96 -13.59
C GLY A 591 -16.69 -62.23 -15.09
N SER A 592 -16.02 -63.30 -15.57
CA SER A 592 -16.20 -64.14 -16.78
C SER A 592 -15.49 -63.67 -18.08
N ILE A 593 -14.39 -64.31 -18.54
CA ILE A 593 -14.26 -65.62 -19.28
C ILE A 593 -14.68 -65.42 -20.76
N ASP A 594 -13.97 -65.77 -21.84
CA ASP A 594 -12.72 -66.51 -22.12
C ASP A 594 -12.28 -66.24 -23.58
N GLU A 595 -11.01 -66.55 -23.84
CA GLU A 595 -10.42 -67.17 -25.04
C GLU A 595 -10.14 -66.40 -26.37
N ASP A 596 -8.86 -66.56 -26.75
CA ASP A 596 -8.30 -66.83 -28.09
C ASP A 596 -7.66 -65.72 -28.97
N ASP A 597 -6.34 -65.88 -29.10
CA ASP A 597 -5.60 -66.12 -30.34
C ASP A 597 -4.74 -65.03 -31.03
N ILE A 598 -3.41 -65.27 -30.92
CA ILE A 598 -2.34 -65.29 -31.93
C ILE A 598 -2.04 -64.02 -32.78
N ILE A 599 -0.81 -63.51 -32.64
CA ILE A 599 0.30 -63.43 -33.63
C ILE A 599 1.18 -62.20 -33.32
N SER A 600 2.41 -62.49 -32.90
CA SER A 600 3.60 -61.65 -33.03
C SER A 600 4.18 -61.77 -34.44
N VAL A 601 4.73 -60.68 -35.02
CA VAL A 601 5.93 -60.70 -35.89
C VAL A 601 6.45 -59.25 -36.08
N GLU A 602 7.77 -59.10 -35.86
CA GLU A 602 8.65 -57.98 -36.18
C GLU A 602 8.82 -57.76 -37.70
N GLY A 603 9.27 -56.57 -38.11
CA GLY A 603 9.94 -56.47 -39.42
C GLY A 603 10.03 -55.06 -40.00
N ALA A 604 11.25 -54.66 -40.32
CA ALA A 604 11.68 -53.29 -40.61
C ALA A 604 11.61 -52.87 -42.10
N ALA A 605 11.67 -51.54 -42.28
CA ALA A 605 12.33 -50.76 -43.34
C ALA A 605 12.08 -51.07 -44.83
N SER A 606 11.66 -50.06 -45.58
CA SER A 606 12.53 -49.35 -46.54
C SER A 606 11.76 -48.30 -47.34
N ASP A 607 12.53 -47.30 -47.78
CA ASP A 607 12.18 -46.10 -48.55
C ASP A 607 11.48 -46.39 -49.89
N GLU A 608 10.66 -45.45 -50.36
CA GLU A 608 10.79 -44.88 -51.71
C GLU A 608 9.88 -43.65 -51.91
N GLU A 609 10.24 -42.89 -52.92
CA GLU A 609 10.16 -41.44 -53.06
C GLU A 609 9.11 -41.03 -54.14
N ILE A 610 8.83 -39.71 -54.20
CA ILE A 610 8.31 -38.92 -55.34
C ILE A 610 6.77 -38.83 -55.53
N ILE A 611 6.25 -37.58 -55.45
CA ILE A 611 5.46 -36.79 -56.44
C ILE A 611 4.88 -35.58 -55.66
N GLU A 612 5.46 -34.37 -55.74
CA GLU A 612 5.24 -33.26 -56.72
C GLU A 612 3.94 -32.45 -56.56
N LYS A 613 4.12 -31.11 -56.48
CA LYS A 613 3.21 -29.96 -56.76
C LYS A 613 2.42 -29.35 -55.58
N ASP A 614 2.79 -28.12 -55.17
CA ASP A 614 2.26 -26.78 -55.60
C ASP A 614 1.02 -26.44 -54.72
N ASP A 615 0.82 -25.30 -54.05
CA ASP A 615 1.06 -23.88 -54.33
C ASP A 615 0.89 -23.04 -53.04
N GLU A 616 1.46 -21.81 -53.04
CA GLU A 616 1.01 -20.57 -52.35
C GLU A 616 0.92 -20.56 -50.80
N ILE A 617 1.48 -19.62 -50.02
CA ILE A 617 1.39 -18.15 -50.09
C ILE A 617 2.60 -17.54 -49.34
N ASN A 618 3.36 -16.70 -50.03
CA ASN A 618 4.21 -15.65 -49.46
C ASN A 618 3.32 -14.43 -49.19
N LEU A 619 3.47 -13.75 -48.04
CA LEU A 619 3.40 -12.28 -47.90
C LEU A 619 3.51 -11.86 -46.41
N LEU A 620 4.37 -10.86 -46.15
CA LEU A 620 4.53 -10.02 -44.94
C LEU A 620 5.73 -10.31 -44.02
N GLU A 621 6.94 -10.28 -44.57
CA GLU A 621 8.10 -9.67 -43.90
C GLU A 621 8.43 -8.36 -44.63
N GLU A 622 7.94 -7.21 -44.15
CA GLU A 622 8.55 -5.88 -44.38
C GLU A 622 7.76 -4.78 -43.67
N ARG A 623 8.16 -4.45 -42.43
CA ARG A 623 8.20 -3.07 -41.87
C ARG A 623 8.65 -3.11 -40.42
N ASN A 624 9.94 -3.01 -40.19
CA ASN A 624 10.47 -2.51 -38.92
C ASN A 624 11.72 -1.70 -39.19
N ASN A 625 11.51 -0.45 -39.59
CA ASN A 625 12.50 0.61 -39.58
C ASN A 625 11.74 1.94 -39.54
N HIS A 626 11.58 2.52 -38.34
CA HIS A 626 11.84 3.94 -38.00
C HIS A 626 11.35 4.29 -36.58
N SER A 627 12.03 5.28 -35.98
CA SER A 627 11.91 5.90 -34.64
C SER A 627 12.31 5.06 -33.41
N ARG A 628 13.63 5.01 -33.17
CA ARG A 628 14.17 5.11 -31.81
C ARG A 628 13.73 6.45 -31.21
N LEU A 629 12.73 6.43 -30.34
CA LEU A 629 12.55 7.46 -29.31
C LEU A 629 13.33 6.99 -28.09
N ASP A 630 14.16 7.88 -27.54
CA ASP A 630 14.82 7.65 -26.26
C ASP A 630 13.74 7.46 -25.18
N PRO A 631 13.89 6.49 -24.25
CA PRO A 631 12.97 6.35 -23.13
C PRO A 631 13.01 7.65 -22.31
N GLY A 632 11.83 8.26 -22.15
CA GLY A 632 11.64 9.41 -21.26
C GLY A 632 12.00 9.05 -19.81
N PRO A 633 12.31 10.05 -18.97
CA PRO A 633 12.74 9.83 -17.60
C PRO A 633 11.61 9.15 -16.80
N GLU A 634 11.89 7.94 -16.31
CA GLU A 634 11.05 7.25 -15.35
C GLU A 634 10.91 8.09 -14.08
N LEU A 635 9.67 8.26 -13.62
CA LEU A 635 9.33 8.84 -12.32
C LEU A 635 9.66 7.84 -11.21
N MET A 636 10.96 7.66 -10.95
CA MET A 636 11.46 7.25 -9.64
C MET A 636 12.11 8.48 -8.99
N PRO A 637 11.99 8.70 -7.67
CA PRO A 637 12.80 9.70 -7.00
C PRO A 637 14.27 9.29 -7.13
N SER A 638 15.01 9.94 -8.03
CA SER A 638 16.44 9.72 -8.22
C SER A 638 17.19 10.26 -7.01
N ILE A 639 17.93 9.37 -6.33
CA ILE A 639 18.86 9.73 -5.25
C ILE A 639 20.17 10.18 -5.91
N ASP A 640 20.66 11.38 -5.54
CA ASP A 640 22.00 11.81 -5.96
C ASP A 640 23.06 10.85 -5.35
N PRO A 641 23.82 10.12 -6.17
CA PRO A 641 24.76 9.10 -5.70
C PRO A 641 25.91 9.67 -4.85
N ASN A 642 26.12 10.99 -4.85
CA ASN A 642 27.17 11.62 -4.04
C ASN A 642 26.68 12.15 -2.69
N SER A 643 25.37 12.40 -2.53
CA SER A 643 24.83 13.04 -1.31
C SER A 643 23.80 12.20 -0.55
N GLY A 644 23.21 11.18 -1.18
CA GLY A 644 22.21 10.31 -0.55
C GLY A 644 20.89 11.03 -0.17
N ARG A 645 20.63 12.22 -0.73
CA ARG A 645 19.41 13.00 -0.47
C ARG A 645 18.40 12.85 -1.61
N LEU A 646 17.10 12.83 -1.25
CA LEU A 646 15.99 13.03 -2.20
C LEU A 646 15.98 14.50 -2.66
N ILE A 647 15.58 14.75 -3.92
CA ILE A 647 15.54 16.09 -4.52
C ILE A 647 14.28 16.89 -4.14
N THR A 648 13.30 16.32 -3.44
CA THR A 648 12.04 17.01 -3.10
C THR A 648 11.76 16.94 -1.60
N GLU A 649 12.16 17.98 -0.86
CA GLU A 649 11.51 18.35 0.40
C GLU A 649 11.05 19.81 0.23
N TRP A 650 9.79 20.12 0.57
CA TRP A 650 9.37 21.19 1.50
C TRP A 650 7.83 21.38 1.47
N GLU A 651 7.26 21.40 2.68
CA GLU A 651 5.97 21.93 3.17
C GLU A 651 4.65 21.15 2.91
N ASP A 652 4.17 20.53 4.00
CA ASP A 652 2.78 20.13 4.27
C ASP A 652 1.99 21.33 4.82
N ASP A 653 0.82 21.61 4.26
CA ASP A 653 -0.36 22.10 4.98
C ASP A 653 -1.59 21.94 4.06
N VAL A 654 -2.76 21.67 4.67
CA VAL A 654 -4.12 21.58 4.11
C VAL A 654 -4.64 20.16 3.78
N GLU A 655 -5.15 19.47 4.81
CA GLU A 655 -6.31 18.56 4.71
C GLU A 655 -7.18 18.72 5.96
N GLU A 656 -8.13 19.64 5.92
CA GLU A 656 -9.26 19.70 6.87
C GLU A 656 -10.43 20.36 6.14
N LEU A 657 -11.23 19.60 5.38
CA LEU A 657 -12.49 20.10 4.81
C LEU A 657 -13.35 18.98 4.16
N LEU A 658 -13.68 17.88 4.84
CA LEU A 658 -14.83 17.02 4.45
C LEU A 658 -15.32 16.15 5.63
N GLU A 659 -16.01 16.75 6.59
CA GLU A 659 -16.99 16.02 7.44
C GLU A 659 -18.28 16.85 7.49
N GLY A 660 -19.28 16.41 6.72
CA GLY A 660 -20.62 16.99 6.64
C GLY A 660 -21.67 15.96 7.00
N ASP A 661 -22.12 16.04 8.25
CA ASP A 661 -23.48 15.89 8.79
C ASP A 661 -24.51 15.05 8.00
N ASP A 662 -24.78 13.83 8.48
CA ASP A 662 -26.00 13.05 8.17
C ASP A 662 -26.64 12.55 9.48
N THR A 663 -27.47 13.39 10.11
CA THR A 663 -28.43 12.96 11.13
C THR A 663 -29.77 12.66 10.45
N LEU A 664 -30.11 11.37 10.32
CA LEU A 664 -31.46 10.93 9.94
C LEU A 664 -32.27 10.52 11.18
N ASP A 665 -33.48 11.06 11.19
CA ASP A 665 -34.54 11.03 12.18
C ASP A 665 -35.14 9.62 12.34
N SER A 666 -35.05 9.03 13.54
CA SER A 666 -35.68 7.74 13.87
C SER A 666 -36.93 7.96 14.72
N GLY A 667 -38.07 8.16 14.05
CA GLY A 667 -39.41 8.14 14.65
C GLY A 667 -40.14 6.83 14.34
N ASP A 668 -40.85 6.31 15.35
CA ASP A 668 -41.87 5.26 15.32
C ASP A 668 -41.45 3.79 15.07
N ALA A 669 -41.23 3.07 16.18
CA ALA A 669 -41.52 1.63 16.27
C ALA A 669 -41.91 1.23 17.70
N SER A 670 -43.14 1.57 18.12
CA SER A 670 -43.79 0.96 19.28
C SER A 670 -45.11 0.35 18.86
N LYS A 671 -45.12 -0.97 18.61
CA LYS A 671 -46.26 -1.91 18.72
C LYS A 671 -45.84 -3.24 18.11
N ILE A 672 -45.64 -4.24 18.97
CA ILE A 672 -46.19 -5.59 18.89
C ILE A 672 -45.61 -6.31 20.12
N SER A 673 -46.42 -6.29 21.19
CA SER A 673 -46.33 -7.23 22.29
C SER A 673 -47.38 -8.30 22.01
N GLU A 674 -46.98 -9.56 21.84
CA GLU A 674 -47.68 -10.77 22.28
C GLU A 674 -47.06 -11.99 21.59
N PHE A 675 -46.96 -13.07 22.37
CA PHE A 675 -46.61 -14.45 22.06
C PHE A 675 -45.24 -14.99 22.50
N GLU A 676 -45.35 -16.04 23.33
CA GLU A 676 -44.41 -17.13 23.66
C GLU A 676 -43.52 -16.98 24.91
N GLN A 677 -44.19 -17.16 26.06
CA GLN A 677 -43.68 -18.02 27.15
C GLN A 677 -43.98 -19.48 26.78
N ASP A 678 -42.94 -20.34 26.79
CA ASP A 678 -42.90 -21.69 27.36
C ASP A 678 -41.89 -22.56 26.60
N SER A 679 -40.75 -22.86 27.22
CA SER A 679 -40.27 -24.24 27.42
C SER A 679 -38.88 -24.25 28.07
N ASP A 680 -38.86 -24.57 29.37
CA ASP A 680 -37.73 -25.22 30.04
C ASP A 680 -37.51 -26.60 29.43
N ILE A 681 -36.28 -26.92 28.99
CA ILE A 681 -35.79 -28.31 28.86
C ILE A 681 -34.32 -28.37 29.29
N ASP A 682 -34.11 -29.21 30.31
CA ASP A 682 -32.84 -29.71 30.85
C ASP A 682 -31.91 -30.30 29.78
N LEU A 683 -30.60 -30.13 29.96
CA LEU A 683 -29.61 -31.10 29.46
C LEU A 683 -28.56 -31.41 30.53
N GLN A 684 -28.53 -32.70 30.88
CA GLN A 684 -27.37 -33.44 31.40
C GLN A 684 -26.28 -33.54 30.33
#